data_AF-A0A5E6N3A5-F1
#
_entry.id   AF-A0A5E6N3A5-F1
#
_cell.length_a   1.000
_cell.length_b   1.000
_cell.length_c   1.000
_cell.angle_alpha   90.00
_cell.angle_beta   90.00
_cell.angle_gamma   90.00
#
_symmetry.space_group_name_H-M   'P 1'
#
loop_
_entity.id
_entity.type
_entity.pdbx_description
1 polymer ?
#
loop_
_entity_poly.entity_id
_entity_poly.type
_entity_poly.pdbx_seq_one_letter_code
_entity_poly.pdbx_strand_id
1 'polypeptide(L)'
;MPRLYLAGATLEDLSKTPQAFLSAQNITINSNGTIVNSGTITSQDDTHITASNITNQNGVMTGNNINLNAQNTLLNQSGDITAVNNLKLKAKTITNIASEQTITKGTNITQSVGSASNLQGDNVNINAQDITNTASNITANNLDITANNLNIATQQNTTDLKAGGGDNYSNSQSTKHQGSNLKVTGDLNISADNINIQGSKVAANNANIKSDHLNISSVQDSKATQMKSSAKGLFSSSVSATTKATTTNIASNLTANNLTIETTKEDINITGSNIDAQQQLSLNSAKDINIKAGYNGSLNESYHKTSSFSLGGLVGIGSLYTSTEDLEGRIKKTAVNSTLSGNNITLNANNNINAAGVNIQADNSISGTAKDINIQNVNNTDTRYSKHKKVEVSLADVLGTIAKNPLLLKKESDGKVSLTLATATIDKEAKRSTKTTVQLSNIDAGAGGISLTANDKHSNNKHADNNLTNQSDNNPANQPSNNPTNQASNNPANQSDSTQPTQPQGNINLTGVNLTATDGDINLTANNNTNIKAALETTNTKSSESHSKAEIKFVIKNEYAQIIPAVKAVKTAKQNLSKAKDAYSAYQQDLAQQQTQLQDLQAKLEDDIGFIEQIDIDEMSELVGDLQADKKYYQTNIALAASSLAAKTTALAAQLATAAASSGTYGFNAGIEFDIDALERQLQAQQTQSIASNLVANNININTNKTTTIVGSNLQANANNAVNANNAVNTVNTNNGQININSPKS
;
A
#
# COMPACT_ATOMS: atom_id res chain seq x y z
N MET A 1 67.76 -20.47 38.64
CA MET A 1 67.29 -20.88 37.29
C MET A 1 65.77 -20.78 37.28
N PRO A 2 65.15 -19.71 36.72
CA PRO A 2 63.72 -19.75 36.47
C PRO A 2 63.45 -20.80 35.39
N ARG A 3 62.49 -21.69 35.63
CA ARG A 3 62.00 -22.64 34.64
C ARG A 3 60.71 -22.07 34.05
N LEU A 4 60.77 -21.72 32.77
CA LEU A 4 59.62 -21.35 31.95
C LEU A 4 58.90 -22.65 31.55
N TYR A 5 57.70 -22.87 32.08
CA TYR A 5 56.82 -23.94 31.62
C TYR A 5 55.84 -23.33 30.61
N LEU A 6 56.12 -23.53 29.32
CA LEU A 6 55.14 -23.32 28.25
C LEU A 6 54.24 -24.55 28.24
N ALA A 7 52.96 -24.41 28.58
CA ALA A 7 51.97 -25.39 28.18
C ALA A 7 51.81 -25.28 26.65
N GLY A 8 52.58 -26.07 25.91
CA GLY A 8 52.44 -26.18 24.47
C GLY A 8 51.13 -26.90 24.17
N ALA A 9 50.28 -26.29 23.33
CA ALA A 9 49.19 -27.03 22.69
C ALA A 9 49.78 -28.30 22.07
N THR A 10 49.22 -29.47 22.39
CA THR A 10 49.73 -30.73 21.85
C THR A 10 49.27 -30.92 20.41
N LEU A 11 49.99 -31.72 19.62
CA LEU A 11 49.57 -32.08 18.25
C LEU A 11 48.16 -32.73 18.23
N GLU A 12 47.75 -33.32 19.36
CA GLU A 12 46.42 -33.90 19.56
C GLU A 12 45.34 -32.85 19.88
N ASP A 13 45.70 -31.71 20.46
CA ASP A 13 44.80 -30.56 20.63
C ASP A 13 44.58 -29.84 19.30
N LEU A 14 45.62 -29.73 18.45
CA LEU A 14 45.52 -29.20 17.09
C LEU A 14 44.74 -30.11 16.13
N SER A 15 44.68 -31.42 16.38
CA SER A 15 43.93 -32.36 15.52
C SER A 15 42.45 -32.49 15.90
N LYS A 16 42.06 -32.04 17.10
CA LYS A 16 40.66 -32.06 17.60
C LYS A 16 39.85 -30.83 17.17
N THR A 17 40.49 -29.80 16.62
CA THR A 17 39.83 -28.65 15.98
C THR A 17 40.36 -28.50 14.54
N PRO A 18 39.60 -28.82 13.48
CA PRO A 18 40.07 -28.72 12.09
C PRO A 18 40.27 -27.28 11.58
N GLN A 19 40.24 -26.27 12.47
CA GLN A 19 40.30 -24.86 12.10
C GLN A 19 41.72 -24.32 12.32
N ALA A 20 42.24 -23.56 11.34
CA ALA A 20 43.54 -22.89 11.46
C ALA A 20 43.56 -21.99 12.72
N PHE A 21 44.59 -22.11 13.56
CA PHE A 21 44.71 -21.38 14.82
C PHE A 21 46.04 -20.61 14.85
N LEU A 22 45.98 -19.30 15.08
CA LEU A 22 47.12 -18.42 15.25
C LEU A 22 47.04 -17.75 16.62
N SER A 23 48.04 -17.97 17.47
CA SER A 23 48.08 -17.37 18.81
C SER A 23 49.47 -16.86 19.16
N ALA A 24 49.53 -15.65 19.75
CA ALA A 24 50.75 -15.03 20.23
C ALA A 24 50.43 -13.99 21.32
N GLN A 25 51.46 -13.41 21.95
CA GLN A 25 51.23 -12.24 22.81
C GLN A 25 50.80 -11.03 21.97
N ASN A 26 51.53 -10.77 20.87
CA ASN A 26 51.23 -9.76 19.87
C ASN A 26 51.25 -10.40 18.48
N ILE A 27 50.33 -9.98 17.61
CA ILE A 27 50.23 -10.44 16.23
C ILE A 27 50.35 -9.22 15.30
N THR A 28 51.26 -9.29 14.34
CA THR A 28 51.35 -8.31 13.24
C THR A 28 51.37 -9.04 11.91
N ILE A 29 50.42 -8.72 11.03
CA ILE A 29 50.35 -9.29 9.68
C ILE A 29 50.28 -8.14 8.67
N ASN A 30 51.24 -8.11 7.75
CA ASN A 30 51.30 -7.15 6.67
C ASN A 30 51.23 -7.88 5.34
N SER A 31 50.24 -7.56 4.51
CA SER A 31 50.06 -8.13 3.19
C SER A 31 49.75 -7.05 2.17
N ASN A 32 50.27 -7.20 0.94
CA ASN A 32 49.81 -6.37 -0.18
C ASN A 32 48.58 -6.97 -0.86
N GLY A 33 48.15 -8.18 -0.46
CA GLY A 33 47.01 -8.89 -0.99
C GLY A 33 45.83 -8.94 -0.03
N THR A 34 45.00 -9.97 -0.18
CA THR A 34 43.86 -10.25 0.70
C THR A 34 44.28 -11.17 1.84
N ILE A 35 43.79 -10.89 3.05
CA ILE A 35 43.86 -11.80 4.19
C ILE A 35 42.46 -12.37 4.41
N VAL A 36 42.36 -13.70 4.48
CA VAL A 36 41.11 -14.39 4.79
C VAL A 36 41.31 -15.16 6.09
N ASN A 37 40.56 -14.80 7.13
CA ASN A 37 40.43 -15.58 8.35
C ASN A 37 39.12 -16.36 8.32
N SER A 38 39.23 -17.68 8.38
CA SER A 38 38.13 -18.62 8.61
C SER A 38 38.39 -19.53 9.81
N GLY A 39 39.47 -19.28 10.55
CA GLY A 39 39.85 -20.00 11.75
C GLY A 39 39.86 -19.06 12.95
N THR A 40 40.82 -19.24 13.86
CA THR A 40 40.95 -18.41 15.06
C THR A 40 42.28 -17.66 15.06
N ILE A 41 42.22 -16.35 15.28
CA ILE A 41 43.37 -15.49 15.57
C ILE A 41 43.19 -14.95 16.98
N THR A 42 44.18 -15.16 17.86
CA THR A 42 44.08 -14.76 19.27
C THR A 42 45.38 -14.13 19.76
N SER A 43 45.33 -12.88 20.21
CA SER A 43 46.45 -12.24 20.91
C SER A 43 46.15 -12.05 22.40
N GLN A 44 47.18 -11.96 23.23
CA GLN A 44 46.99 -11.48 24.62
C GLN A 44 46.86 -9.96 24.65
N ASP A 45 47.67 -9.26 23.85
CA ASP A 45 47.74 -7.81 23.81
C ASP A 45 47.21 -7.28 22.47
N ASP A 46 48.10 -7.06 21.48
CA ASP A 46 47.72 -6.39 20.24
C ASP A 46 47.64 -7.34 19.03
N THR A 47 46.56 -7.22 18.26
CA THR A 47 46.48 -7.76 16.88
C THR A 47 46.45 -6.60 15.90
N HIS A 48 47.48 -6.47 15.07
CA HIS A 48 47.54 -5.49 13.98
C HIS A 48 47.58 -6.19 12.62
N ILE A 49 46.62 -5.88 11.76
CA ILE A 49 46.54 -6.44 10.40
C ILE A 49 46.43 -5.30 9.40
N THR A 50 47.38 -5.23 8.47
CA THR A 50 47.33 -4.32 7.32
C THR A 50 47.30 -5.14 6.02
N ALA A 51 46.30 -4.90 5.17
CA ALA A 51 46.13 -5.63 3.91
C ALA A 51 45.46 -4.79 2.81
N SER A 52 45.45 -5.28 1.56
CA SER A 52 44.58 -4.71 0.53
C SER A 52 43.10 -4.96 0.88
N ASN A 53 42.78 -6.18 1.31
CA ASN A 53 41.47 -6.56 1.82
C ASN A 53 41.61 -7.47 3.05
N ILE A 54 40.69 -7.36 4.00
CA ILE A 54 40.61 -8.24 5.18
C ILE A 54 39.22 -8.86 5.19
N THR A 55 39.16 -10.19 5.14
CA THR A 55 37.91 -10.95 5.25
C THR A 55 37.97 -11.83 6.50
N ASN A 56 37.06 -11.61 7.44
CA ASN A 56 36.77 -12.54 8.52
C ASN A 56 35.45 -13.25 8.18
N GLN A 57 35.53 -14.50 7.73
CA GLN A 57 34.36 -15.26 7.28
C GLN A 57 34.23 -16.54 8.10
N ASN A 58 33.19 -16.61 8.94
CA ASN A 58 33.02 -17.66 9.95
C ASN A 58 34.23 -17.82 10.91
N GLY A 59 35.14 -16.85 10.90
CA GLY A 59 36.35 -16.85 11.71
C GLY A 59 36.19 -16.04 12.99
N VAL A 60 37.11 -16.27 13.92
CA VAL A 60 37.17 -15.61 15.23
C VAL A 60 38.49 -14.82 15.33
N MET A 61 38.42 -13.57 15.73
CA MET A 61 39.58 -12.76 16.13
C MET A 61 39.37 -12.25 17.56
N THR A 62 40.29 -12.55 18.46
CA THR A 62 40.29 -12.05 19.84
C THR A 62 41.63 -11.40 20.21
N GLY A 63 41.58 -10.40 21.09
CA GLY A 63 42.77 -9.69 21.57
C GLY A 63 42.42 -8.63 22.61
N ASN A 64 43.41 -8.05 23.30
CA ASN A 64 43.15 -6.89 24.14
C ASN A 64 42.84 -5.65 23.28
N ASN A 65 43.67 -5.40 22.26
CA ASN A 65 43.38 -4.44 21.20
C ASN A 65 43.46 -5.10 19.81
N ILE A 66 42.56 -4.74 18.92
CA ILE A 66 42.54 -5.19 17.53
C ILE A 66 42.50 -3.97 16.62
N ASN A 67 43.47 -3.87 15.70
CA ASN A 67 43.55 -2.82 14.68
C ASN A 67 43.63 -3.43 13.29
N LEU A 68 42.55 -3.30 12.52
CA LEU A 68 42.41 -3.82 11.17
C LEU A 68 42.39 -2.67 10.16
N ASN A 69 43.39 -2.60 9.31
CA ASN A 69 43.57 -1.56 8.30
C ASN A 69 43.58 -2.17 6.88
N ALA A 70 42.43 -2.15 6.21
CA ALA A 70 42.31 -2.59 4.83
C ALA A 70 42.42 -1.39 3.87
N GLN A 71 43.13 -1.51 2.75
CA GLN A 71 43.19 -0.42 1.76
C GLN A 71 41.88 -0.23 1.01
N ASN A 72 41.12 -1.31 0.80
CA ASN A 72 39.84 -1.29 0.10
C ASN A 72 38.71 -1.81 1.00
N THR A 73 38.63 -3.12 1.24
CA THR A 73 37.47 -3.73 1.91
C THR A 73 37.86 -4.47 3.19
N LEU A 74 37.09 -4.23 4.26
CA LEU A 74 37.03 -5.09 5.43
C LEU A 74 35.65 -5.74 5.50
N LEU A 75 35.61 -7.07 5.32
CA LEU A 75 34.39 -7.86 5.39
C LEU A 75 34.42 -8.72 6.66
N ASN A 76 33.43 -8.56 7.53
CA ASN A 76 33.13 -9.49 8.61
C ASN A 76 31.79 -10.20 8.28
N GLN A 77 31.85 -11.47 7.88
CA GLN A 77 30.69 -12.25 7.48
C GLN A 77 30.51 -13.50 8.35
N SER A 78 29.41 -13.55 9.10
CA SER A 78 29.17 -14.54 10.16
C SER A 78 30.39 -14.78 11.07
N GLY A 79 31.23 -13.75 11.24
CA GLY A 79 32.48 -13.83 11.98
C GLY A 79 32.45 -12.99 13.25
N ASP A 80 33.32 -13.34 14.19
CA ASP A 80 33.47 -12.67 15.47
C ASP A 80 34.80 -11.91 15.53
N ILE A 81 34.74 -10.60 15.77
CA ILE A 81 35.92 -9.77 16.03
C ILE A 81 35.71 -9.09 17.38
N THR A 82 36.43 -9.56 18.40
CA THR A 82 36.24 -9.16 19.80
C THR A 82 37.55 -8.65 20.39
N ALA A 83 37.62 -7.35 20.62
CA ALA A 83 38.66 -6.75 21.47
C ALA A 83 38.17 -6.67 22.92
N VAL A 84 39.05 -6.78 23.91
CA VAL A 84 38.68 -6.46 25.30
C VAL A 84 38.57 -4.95 25.49
N ASN A 85 39.55 -4.21 24.96
CA ASN A 85 39.66 -2.77 25.14
C ASN A 85 39.31 -2.03 23.83
N ASN A 86 40.22 -2.02 22.84
CA ASN A 86 40.02 -1.22 21.62
C ASN A 86 39.86 -2.07 20.36
N LEU A 87 38.76 -1.88 19.64
CA LEU A 87 38.58 -2.37 18.28
C LEU A 87 38.62 -1.19 17.30
N LYS A 88 39.63 -1.15 16.43
CA LYS A 88 39.80 -0.10 15.42
C LYS A 88 39.73 -0.71 14.02
N LEU A 89 38.79 -0.23 13.22
CA LEU A 89 38.56 -0.68 11.86
C LEU A 89 38.72 0.49 10.89
N LYS A 90 39.58 0.34 9.89
CA LYS A 90 39.79 1.33 8.83
C LYS A 90 39.77 0.67 7.46
N ALA A 91 38.94 1.18 6.55
CA ALA A 91 38.91 0.76 5.14
C ALA A 91 38.30 1.83 4.23
N LYS A 92 38.17 1.57 2.92
CA LYS A 92 37.22 2.34 2.09
C LYS A 92 35.80 1.85 2.31
N THR A 93 35.63 0.54 2.40
CA THR A 93 34.35 -0.12 2.65
C THR A 93 34.47 -1.09 3.82
N ILE A 94 33.58 -0.97 4.80
CA ILE A 94 33.46 -1.91 5.92
C ILE A 94 32.08 -2.54 5.88
N THR A 95 32.03 -3.88 5.81
CA THR A 95 30.78 -4.63 5.77
C THR A 95 30.76 -5.64 6.91
N ASN A 96 29.78 -5.48 7.81
CA ASN A 96 29.46 -6.42 8.87
C ASN A 96 28.10 -7.06 8.56
N ILE A 97 28.10 -8.31 8.11
CA ILE A 97 26.91 -8.92 7.50
C ILE A 97 26.71 -10.38 7.89
N ALA A 98 25.47 -10.77 8.19
CA ALA A 98 25.14 -12.18 8.38
C ALA A 98 25.32 -12.96 7.07
N SER A 99 25.67 -14.24 7.15
CA SER A 99 25.62 -15.12 5.98
C SER A 99 24.18 -15.36 5.55
N GLU A 100 24.02 -15.79 4.31
CA GLU A 100 22.74 -16.25 3.78
C GLU A 100 22.88 -17.69 3.28
N GLN A 101 21.82 -18.47 3.42
CA GLN A 101 21.73 -19.81 2.87
C GLN A 101 20.43 -19.98 2.12
N THR A 102 20.51 -20.53 0.91
CA THR A 102 19.33 -20.93 0.12
C THR A 102 19.18 -22.44 0.16
N ILE A 103 18.03 -22.91 0.63
CA ILE A 103 17.67 -24.33 0.67
C ILE A 103 16.56 -24.56 -0.37
N THR A 104 16.84 -25.42 -1.33
CA THR A 104 15.86 -25.86 -2.34
C THR A 104 15.47 -27.31 -2.08
N LYS A 105 14.18 -27.58 -1.86
CA LYS A 105 13.62 -28.93 -1.68
C LYS A 105 12.46 -29.14 -2.65
N GLY A 106 12.71 -29.84 -3.76
CA GLY A 106 11.75 -29.93 -4.85
C GLY A 106 11.48 -28.55 -5.44
N THR A 107 10.21 -28.12 -5.44
CA THR A 107 9.79 -26.78 -5.90
C THR A 107 9.81 -25.71 -4.81
N ASN A 108 10.12 -26.08 -3.56
CA ASN A 108 10.16 -25.16 -2.44
C ASN A 108 11.55 -24.52 -2.33
N ILE A 109 11.58 -23.21 -2.10
CA ILE A 109 12.80 -22.42 -1.92
C ILE A 109 12.69 -21.70 -0.58
N THR A 110 13.74 -21.77 0.23
CA THR A 110 13.83 -21.02 1.49
C THR A 110 15.18 -20.34 1.54
N GLN A 111 15.18 -19.01 1.60
CA GLN A 111 16.37 -18.22 1.88
C GLN A 111 16.34 -17.87 3.37
N SER A 112 17.36 -18.33 4.09
CA SER A 112 17.52 -18.07 5.52
C SER A 112 18.77 -17.24 5.76
N VAL A 113 18.64 -16.21 6.58
CA VAL A 113 19.74 -15.50 7.21
C VAL A 113 20.39 -16.46 8.20
N GLY A 114 21.71 -16.57 8.11
CA GLY A 114 22.55 -17.41 8.96
C GLY A 114 22.99 -16.68 10.23
N SER A 115 24.14 -17.08 10.77
CA SER A 115 24.71 -16.47 11.98
C SER A 115 25.02 -14.98 11.74
N ALA A 116 24.62 -14.13 12.69
CA ALA A 116 25.02 -12.72 12.69
C ALA A 116 26.54 -12.58 12.77
N SER A 117 27.09 -11.53 12.16
CA SER A 117 28.46 -11.10 12.42
C SER A 117 28.53 -10.22 13.68
N ASN A 118 29.62 -10.33 14.43
CA ASN A 118 29.81 -9.57 15.66
C ASN A 118 31.10 -8.73 15.61
N LEU A 119 30.96 -7.44 15.92
CA LEU A 119 32.06 -6.53 16.25
C LEU A 119 31.90 -6.12 17.71
N GLN A 120 32.93 -6.34 18.53
CA GLN A 120 32.86 -6.08 19.96
C GLN A 120 34.16 -5.46 20.52
N GLY A 121 34.01 -4.50 21.44
CA GLY A 121 35.09 -3.98 22.29
C GLY A 121 34.60 -3.00 23.34
N ASP A 122 35.40 -2.62 24.33
CA ASP A 122 35.04 -1.50 25.23
C ASP A 122 34.91 -0.21 24.40
N ASN A 123 35.89 0.09 23.58
CA ASN A 123 35.88 1.21 22.64
C ASN A 123 35.99 0.69 21.20
N VAL A 124 34.97 0.96 20.38
CA VAL A 124 34.92 0.57 18.98
C VAL A 124 34.98 1.81 18.10
N ASN A 125 35.98 1.90 17.22
CA ASN A 125 36.14 2.98 16.27
C ASN A 125 36.12 2.43 14.84
N ILE A 126 35.18 2.91 14.03
CA ILE A 126 34.97 2.46 12.65
C ILE A 126 35.09 3.67 11.72
N ASN A 127 36.06 3.64 10.81
CA ASN A 127 36.31 4.72 9.86
C ASN A 127 36.38 4.16 8.43
N ALA A 128 35.42 4.54 7.60
CA ALA A 128 35.42 4.18 6.18
C ALA A 128 34.74 5.24 5.31
N GLN A 129 34.70 5.04 3.99
CA GLN A 129 33.78 5.83 3.13
C GLN A 129 32.38 5.24 3.23
N ASP A 130 32.27 3.91 3.12
CA ASP A 130 31.00 3.19 3.19
C ASP A 130 31.02 2.16 4.32
N ILE A 131 30.01 2.21 5.18
CA ILE A 131 29.82 1.26 6.28
C ILE A 131 28.45 0.62 6.16
N THR A 132 28.41 -0.71 6.16
CA THR A 132 27.17 -1.47 6.21
C THR A 132 27.18 -2.42 7.40
N ASN A 133 26.13 -2.35 8.22
CA ASN A 133 25.81 -3.34 9.24
C ASN A 133 24.45 -3.96 8.91
N THR A 134 24.43 -5.23 8.47
CA THR A 134 23.20 -5.90 7.99
C THR A 134 22.97 -7.21 8.72
N ALA A 135 21.80 -7.34 9.37
CA ALA A 135 21.44 -8.47 10.24
C ALA A 135 22.54 -8.86 11.25
N SER A 136 23.34 -7.89 11.69
CA SER A 136 24.58 -8.10 12.44
C SER A 136 24.70 -7.16 13.63
N ASN A 137 25.65 -7.46 14.51
CA ASN A 137 25.79 -6.79 15.81
C ASN A 137 27.08 -5.97 15.89
N ILE A 138 26.96 -4.78 16.48
CA ILE A 138 28.07 -3.99 17.00
C ILE A 138 27.79 -3.73 18.48
N THR A 139 28.66 -4.22 19.36
CA THR A 139 28.51 -4.07 20.81
C THR A 139 29.70 -3.32 21.37
N ALA A 140 29.44 -2.24 22.11
CA ALA A 140 30.50 -1.44 22.71
C ALA A 140 30.12 -0.81 24.04
N ASN A 141 31.11 -0.35 24.81
CA ASN A 141 30.86 0.70 25.79
C ASN A 141 30.78 2.06 25.10
N ASN A 142 31.77 2.41 24.29
CA ASN A 142 31.74 3.60 23.42
C ASN A 142 31.91 3.20 21.96
N LEU A 143 31.10 3.79 21.07
CA LEU A 143 31.13 3.52 19.64
C LEU A 143 31.23 4.81 18.85
N ASP A 144 32.33 4.96 18.10
CA ASP A 144 32.55 6.06 17.17
C ASP A 144 32.52 5.54 15.73
N ILE A 145 31.65 6.13 14.91
CA ILE A 145 31.53 5.83 13.48
C ILE A 145 31.77 7.10 12.67
N THR A 146 32.72 7.04 11.74
CA THR A 146 32.93 8.07 10.71
C THR A 146 32.78 7.46 9.33
N ALA A 147 31.86 8.01 8.51
CA ALA A 147 31.63 7.55 7.14
C ALA A 147 31.23 8.66 6.18
N ASN A 148 31.20 8.37 4.88
CA ASN A 148 30.34 9.13 3.96
C ASN A 148 28.94 8.52 3.98
N ASN A 149 28.84 7.19 3.89
CA ASN A 149 27.55 6.48 3.93
C ASN A 149 27.54 5.42 5.03
N LEU A 150 26.52 5.47 5.89
CA LEU A 150 26.24 4.46 6.90
C LEU A 150 24.87 3.82 6.68
N ASN A 151 24.85 2.50 6.51
CA ASN A 151 23.62 1.72 6.41
C ASN A 151 23.52 0.71 7.55
N ILE A 152 22.48 0.83 8.36
CA ILE A 152 22.13 -0.12 9.43
C ILE A 152 20.80 -0.75 9.03
N ALA A 153 20.87 -1.95 8.45
CA ALA A 153 19.75 -2.52 7.70
C ALA A 153 19.43 -3.96 8.10
N THR A 154 18.32 -4.44 7.56
CA THR A 154 17.85 -5.81 7.73
C THR A 154 18.31 -6.71 6.59
N GLN A 155 18.45 -8.01 6.86
CA GLN A 155 18.51 -9.05 5.84
C GLN A 155 17.16 -9.79 5.74
N GLN A 156 16.77 -10.25 4.56
CA GLN A 156 15.48 -10.91 4.34
C GLN A 156 15.59 -12.43 4.45
N ASN A 157 14.69 -13.02 5.24
CA ASN A 157 14.35 -14.44 5.17
C ASN A 157 13.16 -14.59 4.22
N THR A 158 13.32 -15.34 3.12
CA THR A 158 12.21 -15.61 2.19
C THR A 158 11.83 -17.10 2.19
N THR A 159 10.55 -17.39 1.98
CA THR A 159 10.06 -18.76 1.88
C THR A 159 9.00 -18.84 0.79
N ASP A 160 9.30 -19.57 -0.27
CA ASP A 160 8.41 -19.90 -1.37
C ASP A 160 8.06 -21.38 -1.31
N LEU A 161 6.80 -21.68 -1.00
CA LEU A 161 6.26 -23.04 -0.95
C LEU A 161 5.27 -23.24 -2.09
N LYS A 162 5.44 -24.34 -2.83
CA LYS A 162 4.54 -24.74 -3.91
C LYS A 162 4.11 -26.17 -3.69
N ALA A 163 2.80 -26.41 -3.75
CA ALA A 163 2.19 -27.73 -3.66
C ALA A 163 1.12 -27.91 -4.74
N GLY A 164 1.02 -29.12 -5.28
CA GLY A 164 0.11 -29.43 -6.40
C GLY A 164 0.66 -29.01 -7.76
N GLY A 165 -0.23 -28.95 -8.76
CA GLY A 165 0.09 -28.61 -10.14
C GLY A 165 -1.15 -28.54 -11.04
N GLY A 166 -1.03 -27.82 -12.17
CA GLY A 166 -2.12 -27.66 -13.13
C GLY A 166 -3.35 -26.96 -12.53
N ASP A 167 -4.49 -27.66 -12.54
CA ASP A 167 -5.79 -27.14 -12.11
C ASP A 167 -5.97 -27.07 -10.58
N ASN A 168 -5.06 -27.68 -9.81
CA ASN A 168 -5.12 -27.75 -8.34
C ASN A 168 -3.74 -27.44 -7.74
N TYR A 169 -3.60 -26.27 -7.09
CA TYR A 169 -2.33 -25.85 -6.50
C TYR A 169 -2.52 -25.00 -5.23
N SER A 170 -1.44 -24.93 -4.45
CA SER A 170 -1.27 -23.99 -3.34
C SER A 170 0.13 -23.40 -3.40
N ASN A 171 0.21 -22.09 -3.51
CA ASN A 171 1.45 -21.32 -3.52
C ASN A 171 1.45 -20.41 -2.30
N SER A 172 2.53 -20.43 -1.52
CA SER A 172 2.73 -19.52 -0.40
C SER A 172 4.08 -18.83 -0.53
N GLN A 173 4.10 -17.53 -0.30
CA GLN A 173 5.32 -16.72 -0.26
C GLN A 173 5.36 -15.98 1.06
N SER A 174 6.53 -15.82 1.66
CA SER A 174 6.70 -15.00 2.86
C SER A 174 8.06 -14.36 2.88
N THR A 175 8.12 -13.12 3.33
CA THR A 175 9.34 -12.36 3.60
C THR A 175 9.32 -11.91 5.06
N LYS A 176 10.41 -12.17 5.78
CA LYS A 176 10.67 -11.63 7.11
C LYS A 176 11.99 -10.89 7.17
N HIS A 177 12.07 -9.82 7.93
CA HIS A 177 13.28 -9.02 8.07
C HIS A 177 14.01 -9.31 9.39
N GLN A 178 15.29 -9.61 9.31
CA GLN A 178 16.19 -9.71 10.47
C GLN A 178 17.03 -8.43 10.54
N GLY A 179 16.72 -7.59 11.54
CA GLY A 179 17.39 -6.30 11.74
C GLY A 179 18.79 -6.41 12.33
N SER A 180 19.57 -5.35 12.13
CA SER A 180 20.85 -5.13 12.78
C SER A 180 20.72 -4.57 14.19
N ASN A 181 21.74 -4.76 15.02
CA ASN A 181 21.80 -4.24 16.39
C ASN A 181 23.07 -3.44 16.64
N LEU A 182 22.94 -2.18 17.05
CA LEU A 182 24.00 -1.43 17.73
C LEU A 182 23.63 -1.37 19.21
N LYS A 183 24.46 -1.96 20.07
CA LYS A 183 24.27 -1.99 21.51
C LYS A 183 25.45 -1.31 22.20
N VAL A 184 25.22 -0.10 22.68
CA VAL A 184 26.22 0.78 23.30
C VAL A 184 25.80 1.04 24.75
N THR A 185 26.70 0.89 25.71
CA THR A 185 26.37 1.16 27.14
C THR A 185 26.73 2.57 27.60
N GLY A 186 27.66 3.22 26.92
CA GLY A 186 28.09 4.60 27.11
C GLY A 186 27.68 5.46 25.92
N ASP A 187 28.66 6.09 25.26
CA ASP A 187 28.42 7.07 24.22
C ASP A 187 28.47 6.46 22.81
N LEU A 188 27.45 6.77 22.01
CA LEU A 188 27.38 6.49 20.57
C LEU A 188 27.56 7.80 19.80
N ASN A 189 28.65 7.94 19.05
CA ASN A 189 28.89 9.06 18.16
C ASN A 189 28.93 8.59 16.70
N ILE A 190 28.05 9.13 15.88
CA ILE A 190 28.01 8.86 14.43
C ILE A 190 28.19 10.19 13.70
N SER A 191 29.16 10.24 12.79
CA SER A 191 29.36 11.35 11.86
C SER A 191 29.43 10.79 10.44
N ALA A 192 28.39 10.96 9.65
CA ALA A 192 28.41 10.52 8.25
C ALA A 192 27.55 11.37 7.32
N ASP A 193 27.94 11.57 6.07
CA ASP A 193 27.15 12.37 5.12
C ASP A 193 25.72 11.84 5.00
N ASN A 194 25.55 10.54 4.73
CA ASN A 194 24.24 9.90 4.60
C ASN A 194 24.09 8.75 5.60
N ILE A 195 23.01 8.76 6.37
CA ILE A 195 22.68 7.70 7.32
C ILE A 195 21.33 7.08 6.97
N ASN A 196 21.28 5.76 6.86
CA ASN A 196 20.05 4.99 6.67
C ASN A 196 19.93 3.92 7.77
N ILE A 197 18.82 3.94 8.51
CA ILE A 197 18.49 2.95 9.54
C ILE A 197 17.14 2.33 9.18
N GLN A 198 17.12 1.02 8.92
CA GLN A 198 15.95 0.32 8.39
C GLN A 198 15.67 -0.96 9.18
N GLY A 199 14.46 -1.07 9.76
CA GLY A 199 14.00 -2.21 10.55
C GLY A 199 14.98 -2.71 11.63
N SER A 200 15.83 -1.81 12.15
CA SER A 200 16.99 -2.16 12.98
C SER A 200 16.92 -1.51 14.36
N LYS A 201 17.76 -1.98 15.28
CA LYS A 201 17.82 -1.50 16.66
C LYS A 201 19.14 -0.79 16.96
N VAL A 202 19.04 0.40 17.54
CA VAL A 202 20.18 1.18 18.04
C VAL A 202 19.87 1.57 19.49
N ALA A 203 20.74 1.16 20.42
CA ALA A 203 20.59 1.46 21.84
C ALA A 203 21.90 2.05 22.39
N ALA A 204 21.83 3.15 23.13
CA ALA A 204 22.96 3.83 23.76
C ALA A 204 22.59 4.41 25.14
N ASN A 205 23.55 4.86 25.94
CA ASN A 205 23.24 5.79 27.03
C ASN A 205 23.11 7.20 26.46
N ASN A 206 24.15 7.74 25.82
CA ASN A 206 24.04 8.98 25.04
C ASN A 206 24.29 8.69 23.57
N ALA A 207 23.50 9.28 22.68
CA ALA A 207 23.67 9.15 21.24
C ALA A 207 23.72 10.52 20.56
N ASN A 208 24.81 10.78 19.85
CA ASN A 208 25.01 11.95 19.01
C ASN A 208 25.16 11.50 17.56
N ILE A 209 24.16 11.80 16.73
CA ILE A 209 24.12 11.41 15.32
C ILE A 209 24.17 12.67 14.46
N LYS A 210 25.26 12.86 13.73
CA LYS A 210 25.47 13.98 12.83
C LYS A 210 25.56 13.51 11.38
N SER A 211 24.82 14.17 10.49
CA SER A 211 24.83 13.85 9.06
C SER A 211 24.59 15.02 8.13
N ASP A 212 24.75 14.84 6.82
CA ASP A 212 24.14 15.72 5.83
C ASP A 212 22.66 15.38 5.68
N HIS A 213 22.32 14.08 5.62
CA HIS A 213 20.98 13.52 5.43
C HIS A 213 20.75 12.28 6.30
N LEU A 214 19.55 12.16 6.90
CA LEU A 214 19.17 11.01 7.73
C LEU A 214 17.81 10.41 7.33
N ASN A 215 17.79 9.08 7.16
CA ASN A 215 16.57 8.29 7.05
C ASN A 215 16.51 7.23 8.17
N ILE A 216 15.39 7.22 8.90
CA ILE A 216 15.01 6.17 9.86
C ILE A 216 13.66 5.63 9.39
N SER A 217 13.65 4.45 8.77
CA SER A 217 12.45 3.87 8.19
C SER A 217 12.14 2.47 8.73
N SER A 218 10.87 2.12 8.69
CA SER A 218 10.43 0.75 8.83
C SER A 218 10.62 -0.06 7.55
N VAL A 219 10.63 -1.37 7.71
CA VAL A 219 10.50 -2.35 6.61
C VAL A 219 9.17 -3.09 6.74
N GLN A 220 8.79 -3.92 5.77
CA GLN A 220 7.52 -4.65 5.80
C GLN A 220 7.71 -6.15 5.67
N ASP A 221 7.37 -6.88 6.72
CA ASP A 221 7.20 -8.33 6.63
C ASP A 221 5.96 -8.64 5.82
N SER A 222 6.02 -9.71 5.01
CA SER A 222 4.92 -10.08 4.12
C SER A 222 4.65 -11.58 4.14
N LYS A 223 3.39 -11.93 3.88
CA LYS A 223 2.96 -13.29 3.64
C LYS A 223 1.82 -13.29 2.63
N ALA A 224 1.94 -14.09 1.58
CA ALA A 224 0.90 -14.29 0.59
C ALA A 224 0.64 -15.80 0.41
N THR A 225 -0.62 -16.18 0.24
CA THR A 225 -1.03 -17.55 -0.06
C THR A 225 -2.11 -17.51 -1.12
N GLN A 226 -1.91 -18.26 -2.19
CA GLN A 226 -2.87 -18.45 -3.27
C GLN A 226 -3.17 -19.94 -3.39
N MET A 227 -4.45 -20.28 -3.40
CA MET A 227 -4.91 -21.66 -3.60
C MET A 227 -5.90 -21.68 -4.74
N LYS A 228 -5.78 -22.67 -5.63
CA LYS A 228 -6.76 -22.96 -6.67
C LYS A 228 -7.11 -24.44 -6.61
N SER A 229 -8.39 -24.74 -6.74
CA SER A 229 -8.85 -26.10 -6.97
C SER A 229 -9.88 -26.11 -8.10
N SER A 230 -9.79 -27.10 -8.96
CA SER A 230 -10.79 -27.33 -10.00
C SER A 230 -11.19 -28.79 -10.03
N ALA A 231 -12.50 -29.05 -10.07
CA ALA A 231 -13.07 -30.38 -10.21
C ALA A 231 -13.91 -30.45 -11.50
N LYS A 232 -13.81 -31.57 -12.22
CA LYS A 232 -14.56 -31.84 -13.45
C LYS A 232 -15.28 -33.18 -13.30
N GLY A 233 -16.59 -33.18 -13.49
CA GLY A 233 -17.44 -34.37 -13.57
C GLY A 233 -18.00 -34.55 -14.99
N LEU A 234 -18.78 -35.62 -15.21
CA LEU A 234 -19.34 -35.98 -16.53
C LEU A 234 -20.20 -34.86 -17.16
N PHE A 235 -20.90 -34.06 -16.34
CA PHE A 235 -21.77 -32.97 -16.78
C PHE A 235 -21.64 -31.69 -15.92
N SER A 236 -20.59 -31.59 -15.11
CA SER A 236 -20.38 -30.46 -14.20
C SER A 236 -18.91 -30.07 -14.06
N SER A 237 -18.67 -28.81 -13.72
CA SER A 237 -17.34 -28.33 -13.37
C SER A 237 -17.42 -27.32 -12.22
N SER A 238 -16.41 -27.32 -11.36
CA SER A 238 -16.22 -26.28 -10.35
C SER A 238 -14.79 -25.77 -10.35
N VAL A 239 -14.62 -24.49 -10.06
CA VAL A 239 -13.34 -23.84 -9.81
C VAL A 239 -13.48 -23.03 -8.53
N SER A 240 -12.50 -23.12 -7.65
CA SER A 240 -12.39 -22.30 -6.44
C SER A 240 -10.99 -21.74 -6.37
N ALA A 241 -10.86 -20.44 -6.12
CA ALA A 241 -9.59 -19.80 -5.86
C ALA A 241 -9.67 -18.93 -4.61
N THR A 242 -8.60 -18.90 -3.82
CA THR A 242 -8.50 -18.01 -2.67
C THR A 242 -7.14 -17.36 -2.63
N THR A 243 -7.10 -16.06 -2.38
CA THR A 243 -5.88 -15.27 -2.26
C THR A 243 -5.89 -14.56 -0.92
N LYS A 244 -4.86 -14.77 -0.12
CA LYS A 244 -4.63 -14.07 1.15
C LYS A 244 -3.28 -13.42 1.10
N ALA A 245 -3.18 -12.14 1.44
CA ALA A 245 -1.91 -11.47 1.63
C ALA A 245 -1.94 -10.58 2.88
N THR A 246 -0.82 -10.45 3.55
CA THR A 246 -0.65 -9.54 4.70
C THR A 246 0.71 -8.88 4.62
N THR A 247 0.78 -7.59 4.94
CA THR A 247 2.03 -6.88 5.20
C THR A 247 2.01 -6.27 6.59
N THR A 248 3.14 -6.31 7.30
CA THR A 248 3.28 -5.80 8.66
C THR A 248 4.50 -4.90 8.77
N ASN A 249 4.30 -3.70 9.28
CA ASN A 249 5.34 -2.71 9.53
C ASN A 249 6.29 -3.17 10.64
N ILE A 250 7.57 -3.26 10.32
CA ILE A 250 8.67 -3.53 11.27
C ILE A 250 9.47 -2.26 11.44
N ALA A 251 9.30 -1.61 12.59
CA ALA A 251 9.91 -0.33 12.92
C ALA A 251 11.44 -0.41 13.06
N SER A 252 12.14 0.67 12.70
CA SER A 252 13.44 0.95 13.31
C SER A 252 13.23 1.46 14.73
N ASN A 253 14.12 1.09 15.65
CA ASN A 253 14.04 1.44 17.07
C ASN A 253 15.35 2.09 17.51
N LEU A 254 15.31 3.38 17.82
CA LEU A 254 16.41 4.11 18.44
C LEU A 254 16.06 4.38 19.90
N THR A 255 16.89 3.92 20.82
CA THR A 255 16.70 4.14 22.26
C THR A 255 17.95 4.73 22.89
N ALA A 256 17.81 5.81 23.65
CA ALA A 256 18.90 6.35 24.45
C ALA A 256 18.38 6.99 25.76
N ASN A 257 19.29 7.33 26.66
CA ASN A 257 18.97 8.27 27.75
C ASN A 257 18.86 9.69 27.18
N ASN A 258 19.87 10.13 26.43
CA ASN A 258 19.86 11.37 25.66
C ASN A 258 20.13 11.07 24.18
N LEU A 259 19.31 11.60 23.28
CA LEU A 259 19.46 11.43 21.83
C LEU A 259 19.45 12.79 21.12
N THR A 260 20.57 13.13 20.50
CA THR A 260 20.70 14.29 19.62
C THR A 260 20.94 13.82 18.20
N ILE A 261 20.09 14.28 17.28
CA ILE A 261 20.21 14.07 15.85
C ILE A 261 20.34 15.43 15.17
N GLU A 262 21.39 15.61 14.37
CA GLU A 262 21.68 16.84 13.64
C GLU A 262 21.92 16.54 12.15
N THR A 263 21.20 17.20 11.26
CA THR A 263 21.56 17.26 9.83
C THR A 263 22.13 18.62 9.46
N THR A 264 23.16 18.65 8.62
CA THR A 264 23.88 19.88 8.26
C THR A 264 23.56 20.42 6.86
N LYS A 265 22.94 19.62 5.98
CA LYS A 265 22.57 20.03 4.62
C LYS A 265 21.12 19.75 4.25
N GLU A 266 20.62 18.57 4.60
CA GLU A 266 19.33 18.04 4.14
C GLU A 266 18.41 17.70 5.33
N ASP A 267 17.47 16.77 5.12
CA ASP A 267 16.33 16.50 5.99
C ASP A 267 16.60 15.40 7.02
N ILE A 268 15.81 15.42 8.11
CA ILE A 268 15.59 14.27 8.98
C ILE A 268 14.28 13.60 8.56
N ASN A 269 14.33 12.34 8.14
CA ASN A 269 13.15 11.56 7.75
C ASN A 269 12.93 10.37 8.67
N ILE A 270 11.74 10.27 9.27
CA ILE A 270 11.32 9.20 10.17
C ILE A 270 10.01 8.61 9.64
N THR A 271 10.00 7.32 9.33
CA THR A 271 8.81 6.64 8.78
C THR A 271 8.52 5.33 9.51
N GLY A 272 7.30 5.16 10.02
CA GLY A 272 6.82 3.96 10.72
C GLY A 272 7.73 3.45 11.85
N SER A 273 8.50 4.35 12.48
CA SER A 273 9.62 4.00 13.37
C SER A 273 9.46 4.57 14.78
N ASN A 274 10.24 4.04 15.72
CA ASN A 274 10.20 4.41 17.13
C ASN A 274 11.52 5.05 17.55
N ILE A 275 11.42 6.21 18.19
CA ILE A 275 12.54 6.95 18.77
C ILE A 275 12.19 7.23 20.22
N ASP A 276 13.01 6.75 21.15
CA ASP A 276 12.76 6.81 22.59
C ASP A 276 14.00 7.33 23.31
N ALA A 277 13.91 8.52 23.90
CA ALA A 277 14.99 9.14 24.64
C ALA A 277 14.53 9.42 26.08
N GLN A 278 15.02 8.70 27.08
CA GLN A 278 14.48 8.76 28.45
C GLN A 278 14.45 10.19 29.02
N GLN A 279 15.46 11.02 28.73
CA GLN A 279 15.58 12.38 29.26
C GLN A 279 15.37 13.47 28.20
N GLN A 280 16.13 13.43 27.11
CA GLN A 280 16.08 14.46 26.07
C GLN A 280 16.17 13.85 24.68
N LEU A 281 15.16 14.16 23.84
CA LEU A 281 15.20 13.98 22.40
C LEU A 281 15.38 15.33 21.72
N SER A 282 16.42 15.49 20.91
CA SER A 282 16.64 16.71 20.10
C SER A 282 16.82 16.33 18.63
N LEU A 283 15.92 16.78 17.77
CA LEU A 283 16.03 16.68 16.31
C LEU A 283 16.32 18.07 15.74
N ASN A 284 17.49 18.26 15.14
CA ASN A 284 17.93 19.52 14.54
C ASN A 284 18.19 19.32 13.04
N SER A 285 17.32 19.83 12.17
CA SER A 285 17.48 19.68 10.72
C SER A 285 17.90 20.96 10.02
N ALA A 286 18.86 20.83 9.09
CA ALA A 286 19.26 21.89 8.18
C ALA A 286 18.18 22.32 7.18
N LYS A 287 17.20 21.45 6.90
CA LYS A 287 16.02 21.72 6.07
C LYS A 287 14.75 21.31 6.82
N ASP A 288 14.20 20.13 6.52
CA ASP A 288 12.91 19.67 7.04
C ASP A 288 13.05 18.51 8.05
N ILE A 289 12.14 18.47 9.02
CA ILE A 289 11.88 17.27 9.84
C ILE A 289 10.59 16.64 9.34
N ASN A 290 10.68 15.45 8.76
CA ASN A 290 9.55 14.70 8.21
C ASN A 290 9.29 13.44 9.05
N ILE A 291 8.15 13.37 9.73
CA ILE A 291 7.74 12.23 10.54
C ILE A 291 6.43 11.67 9.98
N LYS A 292 6.45 10.43 9.47
CA LYS A 292 5.32 9.82 8.75
C LYS A 292 4.96 8.45 9.32
N ALA A 293 3.68 8.10 9.29
CA ALA A 293 3.24 6.75 9.61
C ALA A 293 3.79 5.70 8.64
N GLY A 294 4.04 4.50 9.15
CA GLY A 294 4.15 3.27 8.36
C GLY A 294 2.77 2.67 8.10
N TYR A 295 2.72 1.50 7.46
CA TYR A 295 1.44 0.84 7.13
C TYR A 295 1.50 -0.68 7.22
N ASN A 296 0.40 -1.24 7.72
CA ASN A 296 0.03 -2.64 7.60
C ASN A 296 -0.99 -2.81 6.47
N GLY A 297 -0.92 -3.95 5.78
CA GLY A 297 -1.80 -4.30 4.67
C GLY A 297 -2.44 -5.67 4.87
N SER A 298 -3.66 -5.87 4.37
CA SER A 298 -4.23 -7.21 4.24
C SER A 298 -5.15 -7.33 3.02
N LEU A 299 -5.05 -8.43 2.29
CA LEU A 299 -5.95 -8.86 1.23
C LEU A 299 -6.53 -10.22 1.61
N ASN A 300 -7.84 -10.37 1.45
CA ASN A 300 -8.50 -11.66 1.48
C ASN A 300 -9.52 -11.70 0.35
N GLU A 301 -9.33 -12.59 -0.60
CA GLU A 301 -10.18 -12.77 -1.76
C GLU A 301 -10.55 -14.24 -1.92
N SER A 302 -11.79 -14.49 -2.29
CA SER A 302 -12.32 -15.79 -2.65
C SER A 302 -13.13 -15.71 -3.92
N TYR A 303 -12.86 -16.63 -4.83
CA TYR A 303 -13.54 -16.80 -6.09
C TYR A 303 -14.08 -18.23 -6.18
N HIS A 304 -15.31 -18.36 -6.65
CA HIS A 304 -15.95 -19.66 -6.84
C HIS A 304 -16.81 -19.62 -8.11
N LYS A 305 -16.62 -20.59 -9.00
CA LYS A 305 -17.43 -20.76 -10.20
C LYS A 305 -17.86 -22.20 -10.36
N THR A 306 -19.16 -22.40 -10.56
CA THR A 306 -19.74 -23.71 -10.87
C THR A 306 -20.49 -23.64 -12.18
N SER A 307 -20.45 -24.72 -12.93
CA SER A 307 -21.36 -24.92 -14.06
C SER A 307 -21.85 -26.36 -14.09
N SER A 308 -23.11 -26.55 -14.45
CA SER A 308 -23.71 -27.88 -14.56
C SER A 308 -24.73 -27.95 -15.68
N PHE A 309 -24.78 -29.12 -16.32
CA PHE A 309 -25.81 -29.50 -17.27
C PHE A 309 -26.67 -30.62 -16.67
N SER A 310 -27.98 -30.42 -16.64
CA SER A 310 -28.92 -31.37 -16.04
C SER A 310 -29.63 -32.21 -17.11
N LEU A 311 -29.58 -33.53 -16.96
CA LEU A 311 -30.42 -34.44 -17.74
C LEU A 311 -31.91 -34.28 -17.41
N GLY A 312 -32.24 -33.78 -16.22
CA GLY A 312 -33.61 -33.40 -15.86
C GLY A 312 -34.13 -32.24 -16.73
N GLY A 313 -33.29 -31.24 -16.99
CA GLY A 313 -33.67 -30.12 -17.86
C GLY A 313 -33.96 -30.54 -19.31
N LEU A 314 -33.40 -31.67 -19.79
CA LEU A 314 -33.73 -32.22 -21.12
C LEU A 314 -35.15 -32.79 -21.19
N VAL A 315 -35.70 -33.24 -20.07
CA VAL A 315 -37.07 -33.76 -19.98
C VAL A 315 -38.03 -32.73 -19.36
N GLY A 316 -37.61 -31.46 -19.29
CA GLY A 316 -38.42 -30.34 -18.78
C GLY A 316 -38.47 -30.21 -17.25
N ILE A 317 -37.74 -31.04 -16.50
CA ILE A 317 -37.68 -30.97 -15.03
C ILE A 317 -36.44 -30.18 -14.58
N GLY A 318 -36.64 -28.89 -14.30
CA GLY A 318 -35.58 -27.97 -13.84
C GLY A 318 -34.74 -27.36 -14.96
N SER A 319 -33.69 -26.63 -14.61
CA SER A 319 -32.81 -25.95 -15.57
C SER A 319 -31.93 -26.93 -16.33
N LEU A 320 -31.78 -26.70 -17.64
CA LEU A 320 -30.91 -27.45 -18.54
C LEU A 320 -29.45 -27.14 -18.27
N TYR A 321 -29.14 -25.87 -18.09
CA TYR A 321 -27.79 -25.39 -17.81
C TYR A 321 -27.85 -24.32 -16.73
N THR A 322 -26.93 -24.40 -15.77
CA THR A 322 -26.75 -23.39 -14.74
C THR A 322 -25.27 -23.07 -14.60
N SER A 323 -24.94 -21.79 -14.49
CA SER A 323 -23.60 -21.32 -14.10
C SER A 323 -23.74 -20.29 -13.00
N THR A 324 -22.91 -20.41 -11.97
CA THR A 324 -22.84 -19.45 -10.87
C THR A 324 -21.40 -19.04 -10.68
N GLU A 325 -21.16 -17.75 -10.53
CA GLU A 325 -19.85 -17.16 -10.37
C GLU A 325 -19.90 -16.12 -9.25
N ASP A 326 -19.08 -16.36 -8.23
CA ASP A 326 -18.99 -15.56 -7.01
C ASP A 326 -17.55 -15.07 -6.85
N LEU A 327 -17.39 -13.79 -6.57
CA LEU A 327 -16.14 -13.17 -6.14
C LEU A 327 -16.43 -12.34 -4.90
N GLU A 328 -15.63 -12.52 -3.85
CA GLU A 328 -15.70 -11.74 -2.63
C GLU A 328 -14.28 -11.36 -2.23
N GLY A 329 -14.06 -10.08 -1.94
CA GLY A 329 -12.74 -9.59 -1.60
C GLY A 329 -12.75 -8.46 -0.59
N ARG A 330 -11.66 -8.39 0.16
CA ARG A 330 -11.43 -7.33 1.15
C ARG A 330 -9.97 -6.92 1.17
N ILE A 331 -9.73 -5.63 1.03
CA ILE A 331 -8.41 -4.99 1.11
C ILE A 331 -8.42 -4.01 2.28
N LYS A 332 -7.41 -4.10 3.16
CA LYS A 332 -7.22 -3.15 4.25
C LYS A 332 -5.83 -2.52 4.18
N LYS A 333 -5.77 -1.23 4.47
CA LYS A 333 -4.54 -0.47 4.76
C LYS A 333 -4.72 0.21 6.11
N THR A 334 -3.86 -0.11 7.07
CA THR A 334 -3.93 0.45 8.42
C THR A 334 -2.62 1.14 8.74
N ALA A 335 -2.67 2.43 9.06
CA ALA A 335 -1.52 3.22 9.48
C ALA A 335 -0.94 2.71 10.80
N VAL A 336 0.38 2.79 10.91
CA VAL A 336 1.15 2.54 12.11
C VAL A 336 1.92 3.83 12.41
N ASN A 337 1.49 4.55 13.45
CA ASN A 337 2.07 5.85 13.76
C ASN A 337 3.58 5.74 14.05
N SER A 338 4.36 6.72 13.59
CA SER A 338 5.73 6.89 14.09
C SER A 338 5.69 7.43 15.51
N THR A 339 6.53 6.89 16.38
CA THR A 339 6.53 7.23 17.81
C THR A 339 7.81 7.97 18.19
N LEU A 340 7.66 9.11 18.85
CA LEU A 340 8.75 9.85 19.49
C LEU A 340 8.43 9.96 20.98
N SER A 341 9.36 9.59 21.84
CA SER A 341 9.19 9.55 23.30
C SER A 341 10.37 10.21 24.01
N GLY A 342 10.11 10.90 25.12
CA GLY A 342 11.14 11.31 26.07
C GLY A 342 10.72 12.36 27.08
N ASN A 343 11.46 12.58 28.16
CA ASN A 343 11.04 13.58 29.16
C ASN A 343 10.93 15.00 28.56
N ASN A 344 11.89 15.41 27.72
CA ASN A 344 11.76 16.61 26.89
C ASN A 344 12.01 16.27 25.41
N ILE A 345 11.19 16.83 24.52
CA ILE A 345 11.35 16.67 23.07
C ILE A 345 11.49 18.05 22.42
N THR A 346 12.53 18.20 21.61
CA THR A 346 12.82 19.42 20.85
C THR A 346 12.94 19.09 19.36
N LEU A 347 12.13 19.76 18.53
CA LEU A 347 12.12 19.63 17.08
C LEU A 347 12.49 20.98 16.45
N ASN A 348 13.67 21.10 15.87
CA ASN A 348 14.13 22.33 15.22
C ASN A 348 14.40 22.07 13.74
N ALA A 349 13.60 22.64 12.85
CA ALA A 349 13.83 22.62 11.41
C ALA A 349 14.12 24.04 10.90
N ASN A 350 14.99 24.18 9.90
CA ASN A 350 15.19 25.49 9.27
C ASN A 350 14.09 25.83 8.25
N ASN A 351 13.40 24.82 7.73
CA ASN A 351 12.28 24.97 6.82
C ASN A 351 10.99 24.47 7.46
N ASN A 352 10.68 23.17 7.42
CA ASN A 352 9.37 22.67 7.84
C ASN A 352 9.47 21.54 8.87
N ILE A 353 8.49 21.49 9.78
CA ILE A 353 8.18 20.27 10.54
C ILE A 353 6.90 19.68 9.93
N ASN A 354 7.01 18.48 9.36
CA ASN A 354 5.90 17.76 8.74
C ASN A 354 5.64 16.46 9.50
N ALA A 355 4.58 16.41 10.30
CA ALA A 355 4.19 15.25 11.09
C ALA A 355 2.84 14.69 10.63
N ALA A 356 2.82 13.46 10.13
CA ALA A 356 1.63 12.80 9.59
C ALA A 356 1.45 11.39 10.16
N GLY A 357 0.43 11.19 11.00
CA GLY A 357 0.20 9.92 11.69
C GLY A 357 1.31 9.63 12.70
N VAL A 358 1.37 10.44 13.75
CA VAL A 358 2.43 10.38 14.77
C VAL A 358 1.86 10.12 16.16
N ASN A 359 2.71 9.62 17.05
CA ASN A 359 2.51 9.59 18.48
C ASN A 359 3.74 10.22 19.14
N ILE A 360 3.66 11.49 19.53
CA ILE A 360 4.75 12.21 20.19
C ILE A 360 4.38 12.37 21.66
N GLN A 361 5.13 11.74 22.56
CA GLN A 361 4.83 11.73 23.99
C GLN A 361 6.02 12.25 24.77
N ALA A 362 5.80 13.27 25.60
CA ALA A 362 6.79 13.74 26.53
C ALA A 362 6.28 13.84 27.96
N ASP A 363 7.09 13.34 28.92
CA ASP A 363 6.72 13.38 30.33
C ASP A 363 6.70 14.82 30.88
N ASN A 364 7.48 15.74 30.29
CA ASN A 364 7.52 17.13 30.69
C ASN A 364 7.14 18.09 29.56
N SER A 365 7.93 18.20 28.50
CA SER A 365 7.73 19.26 27.49
C SER A 365 7.99 18.85 26.05
N ILE A 366 7.24 19.46 25.13
CA ILE A 366 7.47 19.37 23.68
C ILE A 366 7.66 20.78 23.12
N SER A 367 8.75 21.01 22.40
CA SER A 367 9.00 22.26 21.67
C SER A 367 9.28 22.01 20.19
N GLY A 368 8.72 22.86 19.32
CA GLY A 368 8.89 22.79 17.88
C GLY A 368 9.14 24.16 17.26
N THR A 369 10.22 24.33 16.50
CA THR A 369 10.55 25.59 15.80
C THR A 369 10.85 25.32 14.32
N ALA A 370 10.15 25.99 13.42
CA ALA A 370 10.34 25.90 11.96
C ALA A 370 9.80 27.15 11.25
N LYS A 371 9.96 27.26 9.92
CA LYS A 371 9.22 28.24 9.10
C LYS A 371 7.75 27.87 9.01
N ASP A 372 7.44 26.61 8.73
CA ASP A 372 6.07 26.09 8.79
C ASP A 372 6.01 24.80 9.60
N ILE A 373 4.92 24.63 10.33
CA ILE A 373 4.64 23.43 11.13
C ILE A 373 3.32 22.82 10.65
N ASN A 374 3.39 21.62 10.10
CA ASN A 374 2.28 20.87 9.54
C ASN A 374 2.09 19.56 10.31
N ILE A 375 0.99 19.43 11.04
CA ILE A 375 0.64 18.24 11.81
C ILE A 375 -0.72 17.75 11.34
N GLN A 376 -0.77 16.54 10.81
CA GLN A 376 -1.95 16.00 10.15
C GLN A 376 -2.21 14.55 10.52
N ASN A 377 -3.47 14.14 10.46
CA ASN A 377 -3.84 12.74 10.49
C ASN A 377 -3.36 12.01 9.23
N VAL A 378 -3.43 10.68 9.29
CA VAL A 378 -3.36 9.81 8.12
C VAL A 378 -4.64 8.99 8.03
N ASN A 379 -4.80 8.24 6.95
CA ASN A 379 -6.04 7.53 6.65
C ASN A 379 -5.81 6.02 6.61
N ASN A 380 -6.75 5.30 7.21
CA ASN A 380 -6.93 3.86 7.05
C ASN A 380 -7.97 3.60 5.96
N THR A 381 -7.81 2.53 5.19
CA THR A 381 -8.80 2.10 4.20
C THR A 381 -9.26 0.66 4.44
N ASP A 382 -10.55 0.41 4.27
CA ASP A 382 -11.18 -0.91 4.30
C ASP A 382 -12.13 -1.01 3.10
N THR A 383 -11.65 -1.64 2.03
CA THR A 383 -12.39 -1.85 0.79
C THR A 383 -12.95 -3.26 0.78
N ARG A 384 -14.26 -3.41 0.59
CA ARG A 384 -14.93 -4.68 0.33
C ARG A 384 -15.51 -4.66 -1.07
N TYR A 385 -15.37 -5.75 -1.80
CA TYR A 385 -16.01 -5.91 -3.11
C TYR A 385 -16.61 -7.30 -3.23
N SER A 386 -17.71 -7.37 -3.96
CA SER A 386 -18.41 -8.60 -4.28
C SER A 386 -18.93 -8.59 -5.70
N LYS A 387 -19.02 -9.77 -6.31
CA LYS A 387 -19.66 -10.01 -7.60
C LYS A 387 -20.38 -11.35 -7.53
N HIS A 388 -21.64 -11.36 -7.93
CA HIS A 388 -22.45 -12.54 -8.13
C HIS A 388 -22.97 -12.53 -9.57
N LYS A 389 -22.78 -13.62 -10.31
CA LYS A 389 -23.32 -13.82 -11.66
C LYS A 389 -23.96 -15.19 -11.73
N LYS A 390 -25.24 -15.23 -12.06
CA LYS A 390 -26.01 -16.46 -12.28
C LYS A 390 -26.55 -16.48 -13.69
N VAL A 391 -26.32 -17.58 -14.39
CA VAL A 391 -26.87 -17.85 -15.72
C VAL A 391 -27.68 -19.13 -15.63
N GLU A 392 -28.95 -19.08 -16.03
CA GLU A 392 -29.79 -20.27 -16.11
C GLU A 392 -30.47 -20.36 -17.47
N VAL A 393 -30.38 -21.53 -18.10
CA VAL A 393 -31.13 -21.88 -19.30
C VAL A 393 -32.04 -23.04 -18.94
N SER A 394 -33.33 -22.88 -19.20
CA SER A 394 -34.35 -23.91 -18.93
C SER A 394 -35.14 -24.19 -20.20
N LEU A 395 -35.49 -25.46 -20.39
CA LEU A 395 -36.45 -25.87 -21.41
C LEU A 395 -37.80 -26.07 -20.73
N ALA A 396 -38.88 -25.71 -21.40
CA ALA A 396 -40.22 -25.96 -20.87
C ALA A 396 -40.55 -27.46 -20.89
N ASP A 397 -41.26 -27.94 -19.86
CA ASP A 397 -41.87 -29.28 -19.83
C ASP A 397 -43.08 -29.35 -20.77
N VAL A 398 -42.83 -29.33 -22.07
CA VAL A 398 -43.88 -29.34 -23.09
C VAL A 398 -44.70 -30.63 -23.02
N LEU A 399 -44.09 -31.77 -22.68
CA LEU A 399 -44.76 -33.07 -22.65
C LEU A 399 -45.61 -33.25 -21.37
N GLY A 400 -45.10 -32.88 -20.19
CA GLY A 400 -45.82 -32.99 -18.93
C GLY A 400 -46.94 -31.96 -18.77
N THR A 401 -46.79 -30.76 -19.33
CA THR A 401 -47.83 -29.71 -19.30
C THR A 401 -49.03 -30.08 -20.20
N ILE A 402 -48.77 -30.61 -21.40
CA ILE A 402 -49.82 -31.08 -22.32
C ILE A 402 -50.52 -32.32 -21.76
N ALA A 403 -49.79 -33.23 -21.11
CA ALA A 403 -50.35 -34.46 -20.55
C ALA A 403 -51.18 -34.25 -19.27
N LYS A 404 -50.88 -33.24 -18.44
CA LYS A 404 -51.57 -32.99 -17.16
C LYS A 404 -52.75 -32.02 -17.25
N ASN A 405 -52.78 -31.11 -18.23
CA ASN A 405 -53.94 -30.23 -18.45
C ASN A 405 -53.91 -29.58 -19.86
N PRO A 406 -54.70 -30.07 -20.84
CA PRO A 406 -54.67 -29.55 -22.22
C PRO A 406 -55.25 -28.12 -22.41
N LEU A 407 -55.75 -27.48 -21.34
CA LEU A 407 -56.42 -26.17 -21.37
C LEU A 407 -55.68 -25.03 -20.64
N LEU A 408 -54.49 -25.26 -20.05
CA LEU A 408 -53.73 -24.26 -19.28
C LEU A 408 -52.80 -23.38 -20.15
N LEU A 409 -53.27 -22.87 -21.28
CA LEU A 409 -52.54 -21.87 -22.04
C LEU A 409 -52.87 -20.47 -21.50
N LYS A 410 -51.83 -19.67 -21.14
CA LYS A 410 -52.02 -18.29 -20.70
C LYS A 410 -52.62 -17.47 -21.85
N LYS A 411 -53.80 -16.91 -21.63
CA LYS A 411 -54.46 -15.98 -22.55
C LYS A 411 -53.93 -14.57 -22.28
N GLU A 412 -53.20 -14.02 -23.22
CA GLU A 412 -52.83 -12.59 -23.22
C GLU A 412 -54.04 -11.76 -23.69
N SER A 413 -54.10 -10.48 -23.30
CA SER A 413 -55.25 -9.58 -23.48
C SER A 413 -55.72 -9.34 -24.93
N ASP A 414 -55.01 -9.85 -25.94
CA ASP A 414 -55.23 -9.60 -27.37
C ASP A 414 -55.69 -10.84 -28.18
N GLY A 415 -56.10 -11.93 -27.51
CA GLY A 415 -56.58 -13.16 -28.17
C GLY A 415 -55.46 -14.10 -28.66
N LYS A 416 -54.20 -13.82 -28.32
CA LYS A 416 -53.07 -14.73 -28.53
C LYS A 416 -52.99 -15.82 -27.47
N VAL A 417 -52.53 -16.98 -27.90
CA VAL A 417 -52.21 -18.12 -27.04
C VAL A 417 -50.71 -18.41 -27.16
N SER A 418 -49.94 -18.24 -26.08
CA SER A 418 -48.48 -18.40 -26.07
C SER A 418 -47.99 -19.52 -25.16
N LEU A 419 -47.04 -20.32 -25.64
CA LEU A 419 -46.32 -21.37 -24.90
C LEU A 419 -44.83 -21.04 -24.89
N THR A 420 -44.23 -20.83 -23.73
CA THR A 420 -42.78 -20.62 -23.62
C THR A 420 -42.06 -21.94 -23.87
N LEU A 421 -41.10 -21.97 -24.78
CA LEU A 421 -40.34 -23.17 -25.18
C LEU A 421 -39.00 -23.27 -24.43
N ALA A 422 -38.36 -22.13 -24.23
CA ALA A 422 -37.10 -22.02 -23.53
C ALA A 422 -37.01 -20.63 -22.88
N THR A 423 -36.32 -20.58 -21.74
CA THR A 423 -36.01 -19.35 -21.03
C THR A 423 -34.52 -19.31 -20.77
N ALA A 424 -33.88 -18.17 -21.02
CA ALA A 424 -32.54 -17.86 -20.57
C ALA A 424 -32.60 -16.66 -19.63
N THR A 425 -31.93 -16.77 -18.49
CA THR A 425 -31.83 -15.71 -17.48
C THR A 425 -30.38 -15.46 -17.15
N ILE A 426 -30.03 -14.19 -17.00
CA ILE A 426 -28.72 -13.73 -16.54
C ILE A 426 -28.97 -12.70 -15.45
N ASP A 427 -28.58 -13.04 -14.23
CA ASP A 427 -28.63 -12.15 -13.08
C ASP A 427 -27.19 -11.80 -12.69
N LYS A 428 -26.87 -10.51 -12.60
CA LYS A 428 -25.56 -9.99 -12.21
C LYS A 428 -25.74 -8.97 -11.10
N GLU A 429 -24.97 -9.11 -10.03
CA GLU A 429 -24.84 -8.13 -8.95
C GLU A 429 -23.36 -7.88 -8.71
N ALA A 430 -22.95 -6.61 -8.62
CA ALA A 430 -21.62 -6.23 -8.18
C ALA A 430 -21.71 -5.09 -7.18
N LYS A 431 -20.86 -5.12 -6.16
CA LYS A 431 -20.81 -4.11 -5.11
C LYS A 431 -19.37 -3.82 -4.72
N ARG A 432 -19.04 -2.54 -4.55
CA ARG A 432 -17.75 -2.09 -4.01
C ARG A 432 -18.00 -1.02 -2.96
N SER A 433 -17.49 -1.22 -1.75
CA SER A 433 -17.59 -0.29 -0.64
C SER A 433 -16.22 0.00 -0.08
N THR A 434 -15.79 1.26 -0.11
CA THR A 434 -14.53 1.74 0.44
C THR A 434 -14.82 2.62 1.64
N LYS A 435 -14.41 2.19 2.83
CA LYS A 435 -14.43 3.00 4.05
C LYS A 435 -13.04 3.57 4.31
N THR A 436 -12.95 4.89 4.42
CA THR A 436 -11.76 5.63 4.83
C THR A 436 -11.98 6.14 6.26
N THR A 437 -11.18 5.67 7.21
CA THR A 437 -11.22 6.15 8.60
C THR A 437 -9.97 6.95 8.95
N VAL A 438 -10.10 7.85 9.92
CA VAL A 438 -9.03 8.75 10.33
C VAL A 438 -8.15 8.07 11.39
N GLN A 439 -6.85 8.06 11.16
CA GLN A 439 -5.85 7.80 12.20
C GLN A 439 -5.25 9.14 12.64
N LEU A 440 -5.66 9.59 13.82
CA LEU A 440 -5.23 10.87 14.38
C LEU A 440 -3.72 10.88 14.67
N SER A 441 -3.14 12.08 14.60
CA SER A 441 -1.83 12.37 15.17
C SER A 441 -2.00 12.79 16.62
N ASN A 442 -1.31 12.11 17.52
CA ASN A 442 -1.38 12.36 18.96
C ASN A 442 -0.07 13.00 19.43
N ILE A 443 -0.19 14.08 20.18
CA ILE A 443 0.93 14.83 20.76
C ILE A 443 0.55 15.12 22.22
N ASP A 444 1.31 14.58 23.15
CA ASP A 444 1.03 14.62 24.59
C ASP A 444 2.26 15.10 25.35
N ALA A 445 2.08 16.10 26.21
CA ALA A 445 3.12 16.65 27.07
C ALA A 445 2.63 16.76 28.52
N GLY A 446 3.55 16.64 29.48
CA GLY A 446 3.28 16.92 30.89
C GLY A 446 3.27 18.40 31.25
N ALA A 447 3.77 18.71 32.45
CA ALA A 447 3.66 20.04 33.06
C ALA A 447 4.40 21.17 32.32
N GLY A 448 5.44 20.85 31.55
CA GLY A 448 6.15 21.81 30.71
C GLY A 448 5.38 22.21 29.44
N GLY A 449 4.34 21.47 29.08
CA GLY A 449 3.41 21.80 28.01
C GLY A 449 3.97 21.63 26.59
N ILE A 450 3.23 22.17 25.62
CA ILE A 450 3.54 22.12 24.20
C ILE A 450 3.78 23.55 23.69
N SER A 451 4.92 23.81 23.06
CA SER A 451 5.23 25.10 22.43
C SER A 451 5.63 24.91 20.97
N LEU A 452 4.81 25.41 20.04
CA LEU A 452 5.07 25.36 18.60
C LEU A 452 5.23 26.77 18.05
N THR A 453 6.37 27.04 17.42
CA THR A 453 6.71 28.36 16.87
C THR A 453 7.03 28.25 15.38
N ALA A 454 6.14 28.78 14.55
CA ALA A 454 6.36 28.95 13.12
C ALA A 454 6.87 30.37 12.84
N ASN A 455 8.18 30.52 12.66
CA ASN A 455 8.85 31.79 12.39
C ASN A 455 9.67 31.74 11.10
N ASP A 456 9.57 32.80 10.31
CA ASP A 456 10.55 33.03 9.26
C ASP A 456 11.81 33.60 9.94
N LYS A 457 12.87 32.79 10.04
CA LYS A 457 14.17 33.19 10.62
C LYS A 457 14.79 34.42 9.92
N HIS A 458 14.19 34.95 8.85
CA HIS A 458 14.62 36.21 8.23
C HIS A 458 14.07 37.51 8.86
N SER A 459 13.15 37.46 9.85
CA SER A 459 12.50 38.70 10.32
C SER A 459 13.10 39.38 11.56
N ASN A 460 13.94 38.76 12.39
CA ASN A 460 14.28 39.31 13.72
C ASN A 460 15.78 39.42 14.03
N ASN A 461 16.54 40.15 13.20
CA ASN A 461 17.80 40.74 13.66
C ASN A 461 18.09 42.12 13.02
N LYS A 462 17.14 43.05 13.10
CA LYS A 462 17.34 44.44 12.64
C LYS A 462 16.67 45.53 13.50
N HIS A 463 16.42 45.26 14.77
CA HIS A 463 16.06 46.30 15.74
C HIS A 463 16.82 46.14 17.05
N ALA A 464 18.14 46.22 16.96
CA ALA A 464 19.02 46.63 18.05
C ALA A 464 20.27 47.25 17.39
N ASP A 465 20.09 48.44 16.83
CA ASP A 465 21.12 49.48 16.61
C ASP A 465 20.66 50.44 15.51
N ASN A 466 20.34 51.68 15.92
CA ASN A 466 20.82 52.93 15.32
C ASN A 466 19.90 54.09 15.70
N ASN A 467 20.25 54.70 16.82
CA ASN A 467 20.09 56.13 17.05
C ASN A 467 21.19 56.83 16.24
N LEU A 468 20.83 57.62 15.21
CA LEU A 468 21.53 58.84 14.71
C LEU A 468 21.12 59.20 13.25
N THR A 469 20.51 60.38 13.14
CA THR A 469 20.63 61.41 12.08
C THR A 469 20.06 61.22 10.66
N ASN A 470 19.03 62.05 10.41
CA ASN A 470 18.84 63.05 9.35
C ASN A 470 18.70 62.69 7.85
N GLN A 471 17.56 63.16 7.31
CA GLN A 471 17.31 63.88 6.04
C GLN A 471 17.73 63.20 4.71
N SER A 472 16.97 63.20 3.61
CA SER A 472 15.95 64.12 3.09
C SER A 472 15.21 63.49 1.88
N ASP A 473 13.93 63.82 1.75
CA ASP A 473 13.16 64.22 0.54
C ASP A 473 13.35 63.54 -0.84
N ASN A 474 12.27 62.91 -1.36
CA ASN A 474 11.37 63.52 -2.36
C ASN A 474 10.42 62.49 -3.02
N ASN A 475 9.13 62.81 -2.99
CA ASN A 475 8.03 62.28 -3.83
C ASN A 475 7.94 63.17 -5.12
N PRO A 476 7.03 63.03 -6.13
CA PRO A 476 5.87 62.12 -6.27
C PRO A 476 5.50 61.62 -7.70
N ALA A 477 4.37 60.88 -7.75
CA ALA A 477 3.41 60.67 -8.86
C ALA A 477 3.77 59.59 -9.92
N ASN A 478 2.87 58.81 -10.52
CA ASN A 478 1.45 59.01 -10.86
C ASN A 478 0.77 57.65 -11.21
N GLN A 479 -0.54 57.53 -10.98
CA GLN A 479 -1.48 56.49 -11.49
C GLN A 479 -1.90 56.79 -12.97
N PRO A 480 -2.74 56.03 -13.73
CA PRO A 480 -3.73 54.97 -13.36
C PRO A 480 -3.94 53.75 -14.32
N SER A 481 -4.75 52.79 -13.82
CA SER A 481 -5.76 51.87 -14.43
C SER A 481 -5.54 51.09 -15.75
N ASN A 482 -5.76 49.77 -15.72
CA ASN A 482 -6.94 49.09 -16.32
C ASN A 482 -6.86 47.55 -16.25
N ASN A 483 -7.95 46.92 -15.80
CA ASN A 483 -8.34 45.52 -16.05
C ASN A 483 -9.26 45.53 -17.32
N PRO A 484 -9.65 44.42 -18.02
CA PRO A 484 -9.84 43.05 -17.51
C PRO A 484 -9.55 41.88 -18.51
N THR A 485 -9.84 40.66 -18.04
CA THR A 485 -10.38 39.46 -18.76
C THR A 485 -9.53 38.19 -18.90
N ASN A 486 -10.19 37.10 -18.45
CA ASN A 486 -9.96 35.67 -18.66
C ASN A 486 -9.76 35.29 -20.14
N GLN A 487 -8.81 34.39 -20.43
CA GLN A 487 -9.08 33.08 -21.04
C GLN A 487 -7.81 32.21 -21.13
N ALA A 488 -8.06 30.91 -21.06
CA ALA A 488 -7.10 29.81 -21.09
C ALA A 488 -6.44 29.60 -22.45
N SER A 489 -5.19 29.12 -22.44
CA SER A 489 -4.67 28.20 -23.47
C SER A 489 -3.40 27.51 -22.97
N ASN A 490 -3.37 26.20 -23.23
CA ASN A 490 -2.23 25.29 -23.35
C ASN A 490 -0.92 25.95 -23.86
N ASN A 491 0.25 25.51 -23.36
CA ASN A 491 1.23 24.67 -24.09
C ASN A 491 2.50 24.41 -23.19
N PRO A 492 3.62 23.80 -23.65
CA PRO A 492 4.25 22.59 -23.10
C PRO A 492 5.56 22.87 -22.31
N ALA A 493 6.21 21.78 -21.86
CA ALA A 493 7.48 21.75 -21.13
C ALA A 493 8.61 22.58 -21.77
N ASN A 494 9.32 23.40 -20.97
CA ASN A 494 10.79 23.38 -20.84
C ASN A 494 11.27 24.29 -19.68
N GLN A 495 12.34 23.86 -19.02
CA GLN A 495 13.06 24.52 -17.93
C GLN A 495 13.46 25.97 -18.26
N SER A 496 13.12 26.91 -17.37
CA SER A 496 14.00 28.03 -16.99
C SER A 496 13.47 28.67 -15.70
N ASP A 497 14.38 28.84 -14.74
CA ASP A 497 14.37 29.78 -13.62
C ASP A 497 13.06 30.57 -13.40
N SER A 498 12.24 30.12 -12.45
CA SER A 498 11.12 30.92 -11.93
C SER A 498 11.14 30.87 -10.41
N THR A 499 11.39 32.04 -9.82
CA THR A 499 11.03 32.35 -8.44
C THR A 499 9.55 32.04 -8.25
N GLN A 500 9.25 30.86 -7.69
CA GLN A 500 7.91 30.52 -7.24
C GLN A 500 7.44 31.66 -6.32
N PRO A 501 6.21 32.21 -6.49
CA PRO A 501 5.68 33.12 -5.48
C PRO A 501 5.65 32.32 -4.17
N THR A 502 6.49 32.72 -3.22
CA THR A 502 6.64 32.04 -1.94
C THR A 502 5.26 31.93 -1.33
N GLN A 503 4.82 30.68 -1.05
CA GLN A 503 3.68 30.50 -0.16
C GLN A 503 3.95 31.32 1.10
N PRO A 504 2.95 31.99 1.68
CA PRO A 504 3.19 32.84 2.83
C PRO A 504 3.68 31.94 3.99
N GLN A 505 4.98 32.00 4.31
CA GLN A 505 5.66 31.19 5.32
C GLN A 505 5.27 31.66 6.73
N GLY A 506 5.48 30.83 7.74
CA GLY A 506 5.16 31.17 9.14
C GLY A 506 3.83 30.59 9.62
N ASN A 507 3.35 29.48 9.05
CA ASN A 507 2.07 28.87 9.39
C ASN A 507 2.20 27.72 10.38
N ILE A 508 1.14 27.54 11.18
CA ILE A 508 0.87 26.31 11.93
C ILE A 508 -0.41 25.70 11.37
N ASN A 509 -0.33 24.50 10.81
CA ASN A 509 -1.45 23.76 10.22
C ASN A 509 -1.68 22.46 10.99
N LEU A 510 -2.84 22.34 11.63
CA LEU A 510 -3.27 21.21 12.44
C LEU A 510 -4.55 20.61 11.85
N THR A 511 -4.54 19.32 11.45
CA THR A 511 -5.72 18.63 10.92
C THR A 511 -5.84 17.20 11.46
N GLY A 512 -6.97 16.87 12.10
CA GLY A 512 -7.15 15.56 12.75
C GLY A 512 -6.06 15.27 13.78
N VAL A 513 -5.86 16.20 14.72
CA VAL A 513 -4.83 16.08 15.75
C VAL A 513 -5.44 16.03 17.15
N ASN A 514 -4.76 15.35 18.06
CA ASN A 514 -4.97 15.48 19.50
C ASN A 514 -3.70 16.10 20.09
N LEU A 515 -3.79 17.33 20.58
CA LEU A 515 -2.73 17.99 21.35
C LEU A 515 -3.19 18.06 22.80
N THR A 516 -2.45 17.42 23.69
CA THR A 516 -2.76 17.36 25.13
C THR A 516 -1.57 17.86 25.94
N ALA A 517 -1.85 18.76 26.89
CA ALA A 517 -0.91 19.18 27.91
C ALA A 517 -1.59 19.06 29.28
N THR A 518 -1.49 17.88 29.93
CA THR A 518 -2.35 17.52 31.09
C THR A 518 -2.29 18.52 32.24
N ASP A 519 -1.09 19.03 32.54
CA ASP A 519 -0.84 20.05 33.57
C ASP A 519 -0.09 21.29 33.04
N GLY A 520 0.15 21.34 31.72
CA GLY A 520 0.91 22.38 31.04
C GLY A 520 0.05 23.23 30.12
N ASP A 521 0.69 24.21 29.47
CA ASP A 521 0.05 25.07 28.48
C ASP A 521 0.30 24.58 27.05
N ILE A 522 -0.63 24.86 26.15
CA ILE A 522 -0.40 24.78 24.70
C ILE A 522 -0.17 26.19 24.18
N ASN A 523 1.02 26.46 23.67
CA ASN A 523 1.43 27.73 23.07
C ASN A 523 1.67 27.55 21.57
N LEU A 524 0.84 28.16 20.73
CA LEU A 524 0.98 28.18 19.28
C LEU A 524 1.34 29.59 18.83
N THR A 525 2.52 29.78 18.25
CA THR A 525 2.98 31.09 17.75
C THR A 525 3.26 31.02 16.26
N ALA A 526 2.48 31.74 15.45
CA ALA A 526 2.60 31.73 14.00
C ALA A 526 2.79 33.14 13.43
N ASN A 527 3.87 33.34 12.66
CA ASN A 527 4.14 34.59 11.96
C ASN A 527 3.12 34.93 10.86
N ASN A 528 2.36 33.93 10.40
CA ASN A 528 1.34 34.10 9.37
C ASN A 528 -0.01 33.57 9.85
N ASN A 529 -0.38 32.32 9.54
CA ASN A 529 -1.69 31.76 9.88
C ASN A 529 -1.60 30.58 10.85
N THR A 530 -2.63 30.41 11.67
CA THR A 530 -2.86 29.18 12.44
C THR A 530 -4.17 28.55 11.99
N ASN A 531 -4.10 27.34 11.45
CA ASN A 531 -5.25 26.61 10.92
C ASN A 531 -5.46 25.34 11.75
N ILE A 532 -6.63 25.18 12.38
CA ILE A 532 -6.99 24.00 13.18
C ILE A 532 -8.30 23.43 12.64
N LYS A 533 -8.21 22.31 11.93
CA LYS A 533 -9.32 21.76 11.15
C LYS A 533 -9.66 20.33 11.59
N ALA A 534 -10.94 19.98 11.50
CA ALA A 534 -11.37 18.59 11.57
C ALA A 534 -10.82 17.76 10.41
N ALA A 535 -10.60 16.47 10.64
CA ALA A 535 -10.40 15.48 9.61
C ALA A 535 -11.75 14.93 9.11
N LEU A 536 -11.73 14.19 7.99
CA LEU A 536 -12.92 13.62 7.38
C LEU A 536 -12.78 12.11 7.23
N GLU A 537 -13.80 11.38 7.68
CA GLU A 537 -14.05 9.99 7.33
C GLU A 537 -15.06 9.91 6.19
N THR A 538 -14.88 8.95 5.30
CA THR A 538 -15.77 8.78 4.15
C THR A 538 -16.11 7.31 3.94
N THR A 539 -17.36 7.00 3.61
CA THR A 539 -17.76 5.69 3.08
C THR A 539 -18.37 5.89 1.70
N ASN A 540 -17.74 5.31 0.69
CA ASN A 540 -18.22 5.33 -0.69
C ASN A 540 -18.67 3.93 -1.09
N THR A 541 -19.93 3.77 -1.51
CA THR A 541 -20.48 2.50 -1.97
C THR A 541 -21.01 2.66 -3.39
N LYS A 542 -20.56 1.80 -4.30
CA LYS A 542 -21.10 1.64 -5.65
C LYS A 542 -21.70 0.24 -5.76
N SER A 543 -22.88 0.13 -6.36
CA SER A 543 -23.47 -1.17 -6.69
C SER A 543 -24.13 -1.13 -8.07
N SER A 544 -24.03 -2.24 -8.79
CA SER A 544 -24.74 -2.47 -10.04
C SER A 544 -25.49 -3.79 -9.97
N GLU A 545 -26.71 -3.78 -10.50
CA GLU A 545 -27.53 -4.98 -10.67
C GLU A 545 -28.08 -5.00 -12.08
N SER A 546 -27.99 -6.14 -12.75
CA SER A 546 -28.59 -6.37 -14.05
C SER A 546 -29.36 -7.67 -14.04
N HIS A 547 -30.60 -7.63 -14.52
CA HIS A 547 -31.44 -8.80 -14.71
C HIS A 547 -31.86 -8.82 -16.18
N SER A 548 -31.47 -9.88 -16.89
CA SER A 548 -31.79 -10.07 -18.29
C SER A 548 -32.51 -11.40 -18.46
N LYS A 549 -33.67 -11.36 -19.11
CA LYS A 549 -34.50 -12.52 -19.40
C LYS A 549 -34.84 -12.55 -20.88
N ALA A 550 -34.53 -13.66 -21.52
CA ALA A 550 -34.91 -13.93 -22.89
C ALA A 550 -35.83 -15.15 -22.94
N GLU A 551 -37.00 -15.00 -23.55
CA GLU A 551 -37.97 -16.08 -23.71
C GLU A 551 -38.22 -16.36 -25.20
N ILE A 552 -38.23 -17.64 -25.56
CA ILE A 552 -38.69 -18.08 -26.87
C ILE A 552 -40.12 -18.60 -26.69
N LYS A 553 -41.10 -17.91 -27.26
CA LYS A 553 -42.52 -18.25 -27.17
C LYS A 553 -43.04 -18.79 -28.50
N PHE A 554 -43.73 -19.92 -28.45
CA PHE A 554 -44.56 -20.41 -29.54
C PHE A 554 -45.95 -19.80 -29.39
N VAL A 555 -46.38 -19.00 -30.37
CA VAL A 555 -47.65 -18.26 -30.32
C VAL A 555 -48.56 -18.72 -31.44
N ILE A 556 -49.81 -19.01 -31.11
CA ILE A 556 -50.84 -19.42 -32.05
C ILE A 556 -51.92 -18.32 -32.11
N LYS A 557 -52.17 -17.78 -33.31
CA LYS A 557 -53.29 -16.87 -33.66
C LYS A 557 -54.23 -17.59 -34.64
N ASN A 558 -55.53 -17.34 -34.65
CA ASN A 558 -56.48 -18.07 -35.51
C ASN A 558 -56.63 -17.41 -36.91
N GLU A 559 -56.24 -18.09 -38.01
CA GLU A 559 -56.56 -17.76 -39.42
C GLU A 559 -56.46 -19.02 -40.36
N TYR A 560 -57.39 -19.18 -41.33
CA TYR A 560 -57.66 -20.39 -42.16
C TYR A 560 -56.65 -20.72 -43.30
N ALA A 561 -56.54 -22.01 -43.68
CA ALA A 561 -55.39 -22.66 -44.35
C ALA A 561 -55.56 -23.11 -45.83
N GLN A 562 -54.44 -23.22 -46.58
CA GLN A 562 -54.14 -24.23 -47.64
C GLN A 562 -52.61 -24.46 -47.74
N ILE A 563 -52.18 -25.58 -48.38
CA ILE A 563 -50.89 -26.35 -48.48
C ILE A 563 -49.54 -25.58 -48.62
N ILE A 564 -49.52 -24.28 -48.32
CA ILE A 564 -48.35 -23.42 -48.12
C ILE A 564 -47.57 -23.67 -46.79
N PRO A 565 -48.12 -24.18 -45.66
CA PRO A 565 -47.48 -24.04 -44.34
C PRO A 565 -46.23 -24.90 -44.10
N ALA A 566 -46.09 -26.07 -44.73
CA ALA A 566 -44.89 -26.89 -44.57
C ALA A 566 -43.70 -26.32 -45.37
N VAL A 567 -43.95 -25.80 -46.58
CA VAL A 567 -42.96 -25.01 -47.35
C VAL A 567 -42.64 -23.68 -46.64
N LYS A 568 -43.65 -23.06 -46.01
CA LYS A 568 -43.48 -21.85 -45.18
C LYS A 568 -42.69 -22.14 -43.90
N ALA A 569 -42.87 -23.30 -43.25
CA ALA A 569 -42.10 -23.72 -42.09
C ALA A 569 -40.62 -23.99 -42.43
N VAL A 570 -40.33 -24.55 -43.60
CA VAL A 570 -38.96 -24.65 -44.13
C VAL A 570 -38.40 -23.27 -44.46
N LYS A 571 -39.20 -22.37 -45.07
CA LYS A 571 -38.81 -20.98 -45.34
C LYS A 571 -38.54 -20.18 -44.06
N THR A 572 -39.34 -20.34 -43.03
CA THR A 572 -39.19 -19.71 -41.71
C THR A 572 -38.00 -20.31 -40.95
N ALA A 573 -37.78 -21.62 -41.02
CA ALA A 573 -36.57 -22.23 -40.45
C ALA A 573 -35.30 -21.77 -41.18
N LYS A 574 -35.37 -21.52 -42.50
CA LYS A 574 -34.28 -20.92 -43.28
C LYS A 574 -34.05 -19.45 -42.90
N GLN A 575 -35.12 -18.70 -42.63
CA GLN A 575 -35.03 -17.33 -42.10
C GLN A 575 -34.49 -17.29 -40.66
N ASN A 576 -34.84 -18.24 -39.80
CA ASN A 576 -34.32 -18.33 -38.44
C ASN A 576 -32.85 -18.74 -38.43
N LEU A 577 -32.43 -19.63 -39.33
CA LEU A 577 -31.02 -19.91 -39.57
C LEU A 577 -30.27 -18.67 -40.09
N SER A 578 -30.91 -17.86 -40.94
CA SER A 578 -30.35 -16.57 -41.38
C SER A 578 -30.19 -15.62 -40.20
N LYS A 579 -31.25 -15.39 -39.40
CA LYS A 579 -31.21 -14.51 -38.23
C LYS A 579 -30.21 -14.97 -37.16
N ALA A 580 -30.05 -16.28 -36.95
CA ALA A 580 -29.02 -16.80 -36.04
C ALA A 580 -27.60 -16.53 -36.57
N LYS A 581 -27.40 -16.58 -37.90
CA LYS A 581 -26.14 -16.18 -38.55
C LYS A 581 -25.91 -14.67 -38.53
N ASP A 582 -26.97 -13.88 -38.72
CA ASP A 582 -26.93 -12.41 -38.65
C ASP A 582 -26.62 -11.95 -37.22
N ALA A 583 -27.24 -12.57 -36.21
CA ALA A 583 -26.95 -12.32 -34.79
C ALA A 583 -25.52 -12.73 -34.40
N TYR A 584 -25.01 -13.85 -34.92
CA TYR A 584 -23.60 -14.21 -34.74
C TYR A 584 -22.66 -13.23 -35.44
N SER A 585 -23.06 -12.69 -36.59
CA SER A 585 -22.26 -11.71 -37.34
C SER A 585 -22.24 -10.36 -36.62
N ALA A 586 -23.36 -9.92 -36.07
CA ALA A 586 -23.45 -8.73 -35.21
C ALA A 586 -22.64 -8.89 -33.91
N TYR A 587 -22.73 -10.05 -33.25
CA TYR A 587 -21.89 -10.40 -32.10
C TYR A 587 -20.38 -10.35 -32.45
N GLN A 588 -19.98 -10.86 -33.62
CA GLN A 588 -18.58 -10.80 -34.05
C GLN A 588 -18.11 -9.37 -34.33
N GLN A 589 -19.02 -8.51 -34.79
CA GLN A 589 -18.75 -7.09 -35.05
C GLN A 589 -18.62 -6.31 -33.72
N ASP A 590 -19.49 -6.59 -32.75
CA ASP A 590 -19.44 -6.03 -31.40
C ASP A 590 -18.18 -6.50 -30.64
N LEU A 591 -17.83 -7.79 -30.71
CA LEU A 591 -16.57 -8.30 -30.15
C LEU A 591 -15.35 -7.60 -30.74
N ALA A 592 -15.32 -7.36 -32.05
CA ALA A 592 -14.22 -6.66 -32.71
C ALA A 592 -14.14 -5.18 -32.30
N GLN A 593 -15.30 -4.52 -32.15
CA GLN A 593 -15.39 -3.14 -31.70
C GLN A 593 -14.89 -3.00 -30.25
N GLN A 594 -15.29 -3.91 -29.36
CA GLN A 594 -14.86 -3.92 -27.95
C GLN A 594 -13.38 -4.29 -27.79
N GLN A 595 -12.84 -5.15 -28.66
CA GLN A 595 -11.39 -5.41 -28.73
C GLN A 595 -10.61 -4.15 -29.16
N THR A 596 -11.18 -3.36 -30.07
CA THR A 596 -10.56 -2.10 -30.51
C THR A 596 -10.61 -1.05 -29.40
N GLN A 597 -11.72 -0.98 -28.64
CA GLN A 597 -11.81 -0.10 -27.47
C GLN A 597 -10.86 -0.50 -26.34
N LEU A 598 -10.68 -1.81 -26.10
CA LEU A 598 -9.67 -2.31 -25.16
C LEU A 598 -8.25 -1.91 -25.58
N GLN A 599 -7.92 -2.01 -26.87
CA GLN A 599 -6.63 -1.58 -27.40
C GLN A 599 -6.43 -0.07 -27.32
N ASP A 600 -7.48 0.72 -27.55
CA ASP A 600 -7.45 2.19 -27.42
C ASP A 600 -7.29 2.62 -25.95
N LEU A 601 -7.94 1.94 -25.00
CA LEU A 601 -7.75 2.16 -23.57
C LEU A 601 -6.34 1.76 -23.10
N GLN A 602 -5.79 0.66 -23.63
CA GLN A 602 -4.41 0.24 -23.37
C GLN A 602 -3.39 1.25 -23.91
N ALA A 603 -3.57 1.74 -25.13
CA ALA A 603 -2.72 2.76 -25.73
C ALA A 603 -2.80 4.10 -24.97
N LYS A 604 -3.99 4.51 -24.55
CA LYS A 604 -4.19 5.74 -23.76
C LYS A 604 -3.59 5.68 -22.35
N LEU A 605 -3.53 4.50 -21.74
CA LEU A 605 -2.80 4.29 -20.48
C LEU A 605 -1.28 4.35 -20.70
N GLU A 606 -0.75 3.81 -21.80
CA GLU A 606 0.68 3.92 -22.14
C GLU A 606 1.12 5.35 -22.49
N ASP A 607 0.24 6.15 -23.10
CA ASP A 607 0.48 7.54 -23.50
C ASP A 607 0.19 8.58 -22.37
N ASP A 608 -0.24 8.16 -21.18
CA ASP A 608 -0.63 9.00 -20.01
C ASP A 608 -1.71 10.06 -20.35
N ILE A 609 -2.68 9.71 -21.21
CA ILE A 609 -3.72 10.62 -21.69
C ILE A 609 -5.04 10.38 -20.92
N GLY A 610 -5.33 11.25 -19.95
CA GLY A 610 -6.61 11.28 -19.22
C GLY A 610 -6.66 10.32 -18.02
N PHE A 611 -7.69 10.45 -17.17
CA PHE A 611 -7.89 9.68 -15.93
C PHE A 611 -8.29 8.20 -16.18
N ILE A 612 -7.64 7.51 -17.13
CA ILE A 612 -7.82 6.09 -17.40
C ILE A 612 -6.91 5.31 -16.46
N GLU A 613 -7.49 4.48 -15.58
CA GLU A 613 -6.77 3.68 -14.60
C GLU A 613 -6.69 2.20 -15.05
N GLN A 614 -5.74 1.42 -14.52
CA GLN A 614 -5.60 -0.01 -14.85
C GLN A 614 -6.91 -0.81 -14.65
N ILE A 615 -7.77 -0.36 -13.73
CA ILE A 615 -9.10 -0.95 -13.48
C ILE A 615 -10.04 -0.83 -14.69
N ASP A 616 -9.96 0.25 -15.47
CA ASP A 616 -10.80 0.44 -16.66
C ASP A 616 -10.39 -0.54 -17.77
N ILE A 617 -9.10 -0.88 -17.85
CA ILE A 617 -8.57 -1.94 -18.73
C ILE A 617 -8.98 -3.31 -18.22
N ASP A 618 -8.92 -3.56 -16.91
CA ASP A 618 -9.28 -4.85 -16.32
C ASP A 618 -10.78 -5.14 -16.52
N GLU A 619 -11.66 -4.14 -16.33
CA GLU A 619 -13.10 -4.24 -16.58
C GLU A 619 -13.41 -4.47 -18.07
N MET A 620 -12.73 -3.74 -18.98
CA MET A 620 -12.89 -3.91 -20.42
C MET A 620 -12.33 -5.25 -20.93
N SER A 621 -11.22 -5.72 -20.35
CA SER A 621 -10.60 -7.02 -20.63
C SER A 621 -11.48 -8.18 -20.17
N GLU A 622 -12.11 -8.03 -19.00
CA GLU A 622 -13.10 -8.98 -18.51
C GLU A 622 -14.33 -9.03 -19.44
N LEU A 623 -14.82 -7.88 -19.91
CA LEU A 623 -15.95 -7.83 -20.86
C LEU A 623 -15.61 -8.51 -22.20
N VAL A 624 -14.42 -8.26 -22.76
CA VAL A 624 -13.95 -8.93 -23.98
C VAL A 624 -13.78 -10.44 -23.75
N GLY A 625 -13.29 -10.85 -22.58
CA GLY A 625 -13.18 -12.26 -22.19
C GLY A 625 -14.53 -12.96 -22.07
N ASP A 626 -15.52 -12.32 -21.45
CA ASP A 626 -16.91 -12.79 -21.36
C ASP A 626 -17.54 -12.93 -22.75
N LEU A 627 -17.38 -11.93 -23.62
CA LEU A 627 -17.87 -11.98 -25.01
C LEU A 627 -17.24 -13.14 -25.78
N GLN A 628 -15.93 -13.38 -25.66
CA GLN A 628 -15.27 -14.51 -26.31
C GLN A 628 -15.79 -15.87 -25.84
N ALA A 629 -16.16 -16.00 -24.56
CA ALA A 629 -16.77 -17.20 -24.02
C ALA A 629 -18.18 -17.44 -24.59
N ASP A 630 -18.93 -16.37 -24.85
CA ASP A 630 -20.28 -16.40 -25.44
C ASP A 630 -20.29 -16.81 -26.92
N LYS A 631 -19.14 -16.83 -27.60
CA LYS A 631 -19.00 -17.37 -28.97
C LYS A 631 -19.65 -18.76 -29.13
N LYS A 632 -19.49 -19.60 -28.11
CA LYS A 632 -20.02 -20.98 -28.14
C LYS A 632 -21.55 -21.01 -28.08
N TYR A 633 -22.16 -20.09 -27.35
CA TYR A 633 -23.61 -19.91 -27.27
C TYR A 633 -24.21 -19.60 -28.66
N TYR A 634 -23.64 -18.64 -29.39
CA TYR A 634 -24.11 -18.30 -30.74
C TYR A 634 -23.87 -19.42 -31.77
N GLN A 635 -22.73 -20.11 -31.70
CA GLN A 635 -22.46 -21.27 -32.56
C GLN A 635 -23.43 -22.42 -32.32
N THR A 636 -23.78 -22.69 -31.05
CA THR A 636 -24.80 -23.69 -30.68
C THR A 636 -26.18 -23.29 -31.18
N ASN A 637 -26.57 -22.02 -31.12
CA ASN A 637 -27.84 -21.53 -31.65
C ASN A 637 -27.93 -21.65 -33.19
N ILE A 638 -26.83 -21.42 -33.92
CA ILE A 638 -26.77 -21.68 -35.37
C ILE A 638 -26.92 -23.18 -35.66
N ALA A 639 -26.21 -24.04 -34.92
CA ALA A 639 -26.30 -25.49 -35.09
C ALA A 639 -27.73 -25.99 -34.82
N LEU A 640 -28.38 -25.51 -33.76
CA LEU A 640 -29.75 -25.89 -33.42
C LEU A 640 -30.76 -25.39 -34.46
N ALA A 641 -30.60 -24.16 -34.96
CA ALA A 641 -31.42 -23.63 -36.05
C ALA A 641 -31.24 -24.44 -37.34
N ALA A 642 -30.02 -24.88 -37.65
CA ALA A 642 -29.73 -25.75 -38.79
C ALA A 642 -30.34 -27.15 -38.64
N SER A 643 -30.26 -27.75 -37.45
CA SER A 643 -30.90 -29.03 -37.15
C SER A 643 -32.43 -28.95 -37.20
N SER A 644 -33.01 -27.84 -36.72
CA SER A 644 -34.45 -27.58 -36.80
C SER A 644 -34.93 -27.43 -38.26
N LEU A 645 -34.14 -26.74 -39.10
CA LEU A 645 -34.39 -26.64 -40.54
C LEU A 645 -34.32 -28.02 -41.22
N ALA A 646 -33.30 -28.83 -40.89
CA ALA A 646 -33.16 -30.18 -41.42
C ALA A 646 -34.35 -31.06 -41.04
N ALA A 647 -34.74 -31.08 -39.76
CA ALA A 647 -35.89 -31.83 -39.26
C ALA A 647 -37.22 -31.43 -39.93
N LYS A 648 -37.45 -30.12 -40.13
CA LYS A 648 -38.65 -29.59 -40.79
C LYS A 648 -38.68 -29.86 -42.29
N THR A 649 -37.51 -29.91 -42.93
CA THR A 649 -37.38 -30.27 -44.36
C THR A 649 -37.68 -31.76 -44.57
N THR A 650 -37.21 -32.62 -43.66
CA THR A 650 -37.52 -34.06 -43.67
C THR A 650 -39.01 -34.33 -43.37
N ALA A 651 -39.63 -33.59 -42.45
CA ALA A 651 -41.06 -33.69 -42.16
C ALA A 651 -41.94 -33.27 -43.35
N LEU A 652 -41.53 -32.24 -44.11
CA LEU A 652 -42.19 -31.84 -45.36
C LEU A 652 -42.09 -32.95 -46.43
N ALA A 653 -40.93 -33.61 -46.55
CA ALA A 653 -40.76 -34.75 -47.46
C ALA A 653 -41.63 -35.96 -47.06
N ALA A 654 -41.79 -36.23 -45.76
CA ALA A 654 -42.69 -37.26 -45.26
C ALA A 654 -44.18 -36.92 -45.50
N GLN A 655 -44.58 -35.66 -45.34
CA GLN A 655 -45.95 -35.20 -45.59
C GLN A 655 -46.36 -35.25 -47.07
N LEU A 656 -45.42 -35.05 -48.00
CA LEU A 656 -45.67 -35.26 -49.44
C LEU A 656 -45.92 -36.73 -49.79
N ALA A 657 -45.46 -37.67 -48.96
CA ALA A 657 -45.76 -39.10 -49.10
C ALA A 657 -47.12 -39.50 -48.50
N THR A 658 -47.79 -38.62 -47.73
CA THR A 658 -49.07 -38.91 -47.04
C THR A 658 -50.23 -38.02 -47.51
N ALA A 659 -50.07 -37.25 -48.59
CA ALA A 659 -51.09 -36.40 -49.19
C ALA A 659 -52.03 -37.13 -50.18
N ALA A 660 -52.27 -38.44 -49.99
CA ALA A 660 -53.20 -39.24 -50.80
C ALA A 660 -54.53 -39.57 -50.09
N ALA A 661 -54.79 -39.06 -48.87
CA ALA A 661 -56.03 -39.32 -48.15
C ALA A 661 -56.55 -38.06 -47.41
N SER A 662 -57.68 -37.53 -47.91
CA SER A 662 -58.70 -36.58 -47.37
C SER A 662 -58.76 -36.33 -45.84
N SER A 663 -59.34 -35.26 -45.24
CA SER A 663 -59.72 -33.85 -45.53
C SER A 663 -60.54 -33.33 -44.30
N GLY A 664 -60.17 -32.22 -43.63
CA GLY A 664 -61.04 -31.48 -42.68
C GLY A 664 -60.36 -30.63 -41.57
N THR A 665 -60.93 -29.44 -41.28
CA THR A 665 -60.88 -28.59 -40.04
C THR A 665 -59.90 -27.38 -39.82
N TYR A 666 -60.42 -26.40 -39.05
CA TYR A 666 -60.05 -25.02 -38.63
C TYR A 666 -58.56 -24.59 -38.61
N GLY A 667 -58.28 -23.35 -39.03
CA GLY A 667 -56.92 -22.83 -39.18
C GLY A 667 -56.43 -21.90 -38.08
N PHE A 668 -55.18 -22.15 -37.65
CA PHE A 668 -54.40 -21.29 -36.79
C PHE A 668 -53.05 -20.94 -37.45
N ASN A 669 -52.65 -19.68 -37.42
CA ASN A 669 -51.33 -19.14 -37.77
C ASN A 669 -50.39 -19.19 -36.55
N ALA A 670 -49.35 -20.02 -36.64
CA ALA A 670 -48.34 -20.19 -35.59
C ALA A 670 -47.06 -19.40 -35.92
N GLY A 671 -46.54 -18.65 -34.95
CA GLY A 671 -45.30 -17.89 -35.02
C GLY A 671 -44.40 -18.18 -33.83
N ILE A 672 -43.10 -17.90 -33.98
CA ILE A 672 -42.15 -17.87 -32.87
C ILE A 672 -41.91 -16.39 -32.54
N GLU A 673 -42.18 -16.02 -31.30
CA GLU A 673 -41.92 -14.70 -30.76
C GLU A 673 -40.71 -14.79 -29.84
N PHE A 674 -39.84 -13.78 -29.92
CA PHE A 674 -38.66 -13.66 -29.08
C PHE A 674 -38.84 -12.41 -28.25
N ASP A 675 -38.86 -12.61 -26.94
CA ASP A 675 -39.12 -11.58 -25.96
C ASP A 675 -37.84 -11.38 -25.14
N ILE A 676 -37.37 -10.14 -25.03
CA ILE A 676 -36.17 -9.80 -24.27
C ILE A 676 -36.52 -8.68 -23.32
N ASP A 677 -36.41 -8.96 -22.03
CA ASP A 677 -36.49 -7.97 -20.97
C ASP A 677 -35.09 -7.82 -20.36
N ALA A 678 -34.57 -6.60 -20.30
CA ALA A 678 -33.31 -6.28 -19.65
C ALA A 678 -33.48 -5.05 -18.76
N LEU A 679 -33.08 -5.16 -17.49
CA LEU A 679 -33.10 -4.07 -16.52
C LEU A 679 -31.71 -3.94 -15.91
N GLU A 680 -31.11 -2.76 -16.04
CA GLU A 680 -29.86 -2.41 -15.37
C GLU A 680 -30.11 -1.28 -14.37
N ARG A 681 -29.57 -1.43 -13.15
CA ARG A 681 -29.64 -0.43 -12.09
C ARG A 681 -28.24 -0.18 -11.55
N GLN A 682 -27.83 1.08 -11.52
CA GLN A 682 -26.58 1.52 -10.88
C GLN A 682 -26.90 2.47 -9.74
N LEU A 683 -26.25 2.28 -8.59
CA LEU A 683 -26.42 3.11 -7.40
C LEU A 683 -25.04 3.55 -6.88
N GLN A 684 -24.94 4.81 -6.48
CA GLN A 684 -23.77 5.37 -5.80
C GLN A 684 -24.22 6.09 -4.53
N ALA A 685 -23.56 5.81 -3.42
CA ALA A 685 -23.81 6.44 -2.14
C ALA A 685 -22.49 6.89 -1.50
N GLN A 686 -22.45 8.13 -1.02
CA GLN A 686 -21.33 8.71 -0.28
C GLN A 686 -21.81 9.23 1.07
N GLN A 687 -21.13 8.81 2.13
CA GLN A 687 -21.34 9.32 3.48
C GLN A 687 -20.03 9.93 3.98
N THR A 688 -20.10 11.13 4.58
CA THR A 688 -18.95 11.82 5.16
C THR A 688 -19.24 12.10 6.63
N GLN A 689 -18.25 11.86 7.49
CA GLN A 689 -18.29 12.18 8.92
C GLN A 689 -17.07 13.02 9.27
N SER A 690 -17.27 14.10 10.02
CA SER A 690 -16.17 14.94 10.50
C SER A 690 -15.63 14.43 11.84
N ILE A 691 -14.31 14.37 11.97
CA ILE A 691 -13.59 13.99 13.19
C ILE A 691 -12.81 15.22 13.68
N ALA A 692 -13.18 15.72 14.85
CA ALA A 692 -12.60 16.95 15.39
C ALA A 692 -11.10 16.83 15.67
N SER A 693 -10.37 17.93 15.48
CA SER A 693 -9.09 18.12 16.15
C SER A 693 -9.33 18.58 17.58
N ASN A 694 -8.60 18.06 18.55
CA ASN A 694 -8.76 18.34 19.97
C ASN A 694 -7.49 18.97 20.53
N LEU A 695 -7.63 20.13 21.17
CA LEU A 695 -6.59 20.75 21.97
C LEU A 695 -7.07 20.79 23.43
N VAL A 696 -6.32 20.19 24.34
CA VAL A 696 -6.66 20.09 25.76
C VAL A 696 -5.45 20.52 26.61
N ALA A 697 -5.60 21.54 27.47
CA ALA A 697 -4.49 22.06 28.27
C ALA A 697 -4.94 22.81 29.54
N ASN A 698 -4.00 23.28 30.35
CA ASN A 698 -4.28 24.27 31.38
C ASN A 698 -4.66 25.63 30.76
N ASN A 699 -3.78 26.20 29.95
CA ASN A 699 -4.09 27.32 29.05
C ASN A 699 -3.83 26.93 27.59
N ILE A 700 -4.67 27.44 26.68
CA ILE A 700 -4.44 27.36 25.24
C ILE A 700 -4.23 28.78 24.72
N ASN A 701 -2.99 29.09 24.32
CA ASN A 701 -2.57 30.38 23.81
C ASN A 701 -2.27 30.27 22.31
N ILE A 702 -3.05 30.94 21.48
CA ILE A 702 -2.84 31.02 20.02
C ILE A 702 -2.49 32.45 19.65
N ASN A 703 -1.22 32.67 19.28
CA ASN A 703 -0.68 33.95 18.88
C ASN A 703 -0.37 33.91 17.38
N THR A 704 -1.15 34.63 16.58
CA THR A 704 -1.07 34.58 15.12
C THR A 704 -1.05 35.99 14.53
N ASN A 705 -0.05 36.33 13.72
CA ASN A 705 0.03 37.70 13.17
C ASN A 705 -1.03 37.99 12.09
N LYS A 706 -1.54 37.00 11.35
CA LYS A 706 -2.61 37.20 10.35
C LYS A 706 -3.91 36.55 10.78
N THR A 707 -4.14 35.30 10.39
CA THR A 707 -5.45 34.68 10.52
C THR A 707 -5.39 33.40 11.34
N THR A 708 -6.23 33.32 12.36
CA THR A 708 -6.55 32.07 13.05
C THR A 708 -7.85 31.50 12.50
N THR A 709 -7.81 30.27 11.95
CA THR A 709 -8.97 29.55 11.42
C THR A 709 -9.20 28.29 12.22
N ILE A 710 -10.35 28.17 12.89
CA ILE A 710 -10.71 26.97 13.66
C ILE A 710 -12.06 26.45 13.17
N VAL A 711 -12.07 25.25 12.58
CA VAL A 711 -13.26 24.66 11.93
C VAL A 711 -13.42 23.20 12.34
N GLY A 712 -14.56 22.88 12.97
CA GLY A 712 -14.90 21.53 13.38
C GLY A 712 -13.99 20.96 14.47
N SER A 713 -13.33 21.83 15.25
CA SER A 713 -12.32 21.47 16.24
C SER A 713 -12.75 21.86 17.65
N ASN A 714 -12.20 21.19 18.66
CA ASN A 714 -12.49 21.39 20.08
C ASN A 714 -11.25 22.00 20.77
N LEU A 715 -11.46 23.09 21.50
CA LEU A 715 -10.45 23.72 22.37
C LEU A 715 -10.97 23.69 23.81
N GLN A 716 -10.29 22.94 24.69
CA GLN A 716 -10.66 22.76 26.09
C GLN A 716 -9.49 23.17 26.99
N ALA A 717 -9.58 24.35 27.60
CA ALA A 717 -8.64 24.81 28.63
C ALA A 717 -9.27 24.71 30.02
N ASN A 718 -8.48 24.33 31.03
CA ASN A 718 -8.91 24.35 32.42
C ASN A 718 -9.02 25.78 32.98
N ALA A 719 -8.11 26.66 32.59
CA ALA A 719 -8.07 28.05 33.04
C ALA A 719 -8.51 29.01 31.93
N ASN A 720 -7.71 29.21 30.88
CA ASN A 720 -8.00 30.20 29.84
C ASN A 720 -7.76 29.69 28.41
N ASN A 721 -8.65 30.11 27.50
CA ASN A 721 -8.45 30.07 26.06
C ASN A 721 -8.17 31.50 25.58
N ALA A 722 -6.93 31.80 25.18
CA ALA A 722 -6.53 33.10 24.64
C ALA A 722 -6.21 32.97 23.14
N VAL A 723 -6.93 33.72 22.31
CA VAL A 723 -6.66 33.80 20.86
C VAL A 723 -6.35 35.25 20.51
N ASN A 724 -5.11 35.49 20.12
CA ASN A 724 -4.61 36.79 19.70
C ASN A 724 -4.27 36.76 18.21
N ALA A 725 -5.13 37.38 17.40
CA ALA A 725 -4.98 37.42 15.96
C ALA A 725 -5.57 38.68 15.32
N ASN A 726 -4.99 39.09 14.18
CA ASN A 726 -5.52 40.19 13.38
C ASN A 726 -6.91 39.86 12.83
N ASN A 727 -7.13 38.61 12.41
CA ASN A 727 -8.44 38.07 12.05
C ASN A 727 -8.64 36.69 12.68
N ALA A 728 -9.80 36.46 13.28
CA ALA A 728 -10.21 35.16 13.81
C ALA A 728 -11.50 34.70 13.12
N VAL A 729 -11.45 33.55 12.44
CA VAL A 729 -12.63 32.86 11.90
C VAL A 729 -12.89 31.64 12.77
N ASN A 730 -13.96 31.70 13.55
CA ASN A 730 -14.21 30.76 14.63
C ASN A 730 -15.56 30.04 14.45
N THR A 731 -15.52 28.73 14.21
CA THR A 731 -16.69 27.84 14.23
C THR A 731 -16.42 26.72 15.24
N VAL A 732 -16.29 27.08 16.53
CA VAL A 732 -15.89 26.17 17.61
C VAL A 732 -17.09 25.72 18.44
N ASN A 733 -17.06 24.46 18.87
CA ASN A 733 -17.94 23.92 19.90
C ASN A 733 -17.20 24.02 21.25
N THR A 734 -17.35 25.12 21.98
CA THR A 734 -16.68 25.32 23.28
C THR A 734 -17.55 24.81 24.42
N ASN A 735 -17.02 23.90 25.23
CA ASN A 735 -17.54 23.65 26.58
C ASN A 735 -16.52 24.19 27.59
N ASN A 736 -16.96 25.08 28.48
CA ASN A 736 -16.31 25.54 29.72
C ASN A 736 -15.21 26.64 29.69
N GLY A 737 -15.04 27.45 28.63
CA GLY A 737 -14.18 28.65 28.72
C GLY A 737 -14.65 29.79 27.82
N GLN A 738 -14.68 31.03 28.34
CA GLN A 738 -14.82 32.23 27.49
C GLN A 738 -13.59 32.32 26.57
N ILE A 739 -13.80 32.40 25.25
CA ILE A 739 -12.71 32.71 24.32
C ILE A 739 -12.49 34.23 24.38
N ASN A 740 -11.34 34.64 24.91
CA ASN A 740 -10.92 36.03 24.81
C ASN A 740 -10.23 36.24 23.46
N ILE A 741 -10.98 36.78 22.49
CA ILE A 741 -10.45 37.21 21.19
C ILE A 741 -9.98 38.66 21.34
N ASN A 742 -8.67 38.86 21.39
CA ASN A 742 -8.08 40.19 21.34
C ASN A 742 -7.72 40.50 19.89
N SER A 743 -8.51 41.34 19.23
CA SER A 743 -8.16 41.94 17.93
C SER A 743 -7.89 43.43 18.14
N PRO A 744 -6.70 43.96 17.79
CA PRO A 744 -6.50 45.40 17.80
C PRO A 744 -7.51 46.04 16.84
N LYS A 745 -8.32 46.98 17.34
CA LYS A 745 -9.22 47.78 16.50
C LYS A 745 -8.37 48.47 15.43
N SER A 746 -8.67 48.20 14.16
CA SER A 746 -8.12 48.96 13.02
C SER A 746 -8.54 50.42 13.08
#